data_AF-A0A1Z9QII1-F1
#
_entry.id   AF-A0A1Z9QII1-F1
#
_cell.length_a   1.000
_cell.length_b   1.000
_cell.length_c   1.000
_cell.angle_alpha   90.00
_cell.angle_beta   90.00
_cell.angle_gamma   90.00
#
_symmetry.space_group_name_H-M   'P 1'
#
loop_
_entity.id
_entity.type
_entity.pdbx_description
1 polymer ?
#
loop_
_entity_poly.entity_id
_entity_poly.type
_entity_poly.pdbx_seq_one_letter_code
_entity_poly.pdbx_strand_id
1 'polypeptide(L)'
;MAQAQRQTKLFAAEDYTAVYESYINANLQAYDFDTIRDSMVSYIRENYPESYNDWVESAEFVSLLDVVARFGHALAFRIDINARNNFISTAERTDSVYKLANFLGYTPRRNTTASGFVKVVSVKTNEDIIGNNGTTLSGQEFNFENSTSADNLDNFINIMNAVFASTNPFGSPRKQVTVDNVVNQFYNFNNTENQVAFNFTGVAQGTQTTFNAYSSDYNTDTLRYEEKSPDPQSAFSILYKNDGQGVLSNNTGFFFGLKEGNLDFQDFNVQDAVSGITLDVDAENVNQTDVWVQTINQDGTVIKNWTKVNEVFGTNVIFNNLSNGIRDIFSVKSLVDNRISIQFADSSFGNLPNGLIRVWFRSSLDETYTLRPDDIGLKRINMTYKGADNNTYTATFVVQLKSTVNSASSAESIDDIRVSAPQSYASQNRMITASDYNGFLGSTSDNMKKIKAVNRTHSGFSRYVDLKDPTGAYSNLRLFGTDGKLYSCNKRKTTIASDISAAQVFDSYIKRFVSDDELINLYYNKFANTFVDLKSTYSLNSFSWAQSTQYPLTGYFLNGTTIHGVGENQSSYLQLIRTGAMLKFTYGGTEYWAQVKRIYNNGLGVDNASGDPTGITPDDQGAISLDVAIPSNATLQTIYPAISRQFTKTERNTIIEYIKAKQTFALKYDYINNAWEIIERSPLPTGSNTTFPTEFSTDLNVTAGSFVVGQQYTITGPVDGNGVYNGTTDFTLIGASAGYDVGDTFTATGPGVGTGVASSKKDNNWLIHISYESSNNVDKWSIVQRVLRYELTTDQMEFSNITNEFFMDGESRKKKRDKVLVTDVSTTGFPSTTFYIWGYDFKTDGDKSGVYDPTKVILASVDADDNDRPDNPEAFSDVVGTNEIDIDIDNDGDLDTVFGKENLRYEWTHVPDHNELIDPSFTNLIDVFTLSTTYDTKFRAYLKDATGQVNMPVADTVTSLRSAFDDQTERKAMSDSIVYRPANYKVIFGPKSDTEFRAKFRIIKMAGVKFTDNEIKNQVVNVIEEYFNPANWEFGESFYFTELAAYVHKELTGVISSFVIVPLGTNAVFGDLFQITPFKDQLLIPDISITDIDIISGLTQANINLAQGSY
;
A
#
# COMPACT_ATOMS: atom_id res chain seq x y z
N MET A 1 -35.63 -26.92 2.63
CA MET A 1 -35.75 -26.43 4.03
C MET A 1 -34.55 -26.75 4.93
N ALA A 2 -33.83 -27.88 4.78
CA ALA A 2 -32.63 -28.16 5.60
C ALA A 2 -31.35 -27.41 5.16
N GLN A 3 -31.30 -26.95 3.91
CA GLN A 3 -30.16 -26.19 3.37
C GLN A 3 -30.19 -24.72 3.82
N ALA A 4 -31.38 -24.12 3.94
CA ALA A 4 -31.59 -22.81 4.53
C ALA A 4 -31.11 -22.76 5.99
N GLN A 5 -31.49 -23.74 6.83
CA GLN A 5 -31.05 -23.80 8.23
C GLN A 5 -29.53 -24.03 8.43
N ARG A 6 -28.83 -24.65 7.46
CA ARG A 6 -27.37 -24.73 7.49
C ARG A 6 -26.72 -23.41 7.04
N GLN A 7 -27.35 -22.66 6.13
CA GLN A 7 -26.91 -21.33 5.72
C GLN A 7 -27.11 -20.30 6.84
N THR A 8 -28.26 -20.32 7.53
CA THR A 8 -28.54 -19.43 8.68
C THR A 8 -27.60 -19.70 9.87
N LYS A 9 -27.17 -20.96 10.07
CA LYS A 9 -26.15 -21.28 11.09
C LYS A 9 -24.73 -20.92 10.68
N LEU A 10 -24.46 -20.76 9.38
CA LEU A 10 -23.17 -20.28 8.86
C LEU A 10 -23.07 -18.75 8.91
N PHE A 11 -24.21 -18.05 8.91
CA PHE A 11 -24.35 -16.59 9.06
C PHE A 11 -24.92 -16.19 10.43
N ALA A 12 -24.58 -16.93 11.51
CA ALA A 12 -25.05 -16.62 12.87
C ALA A 12 -24.62 -15.22 13.36
N ALA A 13 -23.67 -14.57 12.68
CA ALA A 13 -23.32 -13.18 12.92
C ALA A 13 -24.40 -12.19 12.46
N GLU A 14 -25.28 -12.53 11.52
CA GLU A 14 -26.30 -11.64 10.92
C GLU A 14 -27.73 -11.87 11.47
N ASP A 15 -27.89 -12.76 12.47
CA ASP A 15 -29.18 -13.15 13.07
C ASP A 15 -29.81 -12.03 13.93
N TYR A 16 -29.05 -11.00 14.29
CA TYR A 16 -29.58 -9.83 15.01
C TYR A 16 -30.61 -9.07 14.15
N THR A 17 -30.45 -9.04 12.83
CA THR A 17 -31.35 -8.36 11.89
C THR A 17 -32.71 -9.05 11.84
N ALA A 18 -32.75 -10.39 11.85
CA ALA A 18 -33.99 -11.16 11.86
C ALA A 18 -34.74 -11.05 13.19
N VAL A 19 -34.02 -11.05 14.32
CA VAL A 19 -34.60 -10.79 15.64
C VAL A 19 -35.12 -9.35 15.72
N TYR A 20 -34.38 -8.39 15.19
CA TYR A 20 -34.78 -6.97 15.15
C TYR A 20 -36.00 -6.74 14.26
N GLU A 21 -36.05 -7.34 13.07
CA GLU A 21 -37.22 -7.36 12.20
C GLU A 21 -38.41 -8.04 12.88
N SER A 22 -38.20 -9.06 13.71
CA SER A 22 -39.29 -9.66 14.50
C SER A 22 -39.86 -8.72 15.56
N TYR A 23 -39.04 -7.80 16.09
CA TYR A 23 -39.49 -6.73 16.99
C TYR A 23 -40.14 -5.55 16.26
N ILE A 24 -39.69 -5.21 15.03
CA ILE A 24 -40.38 -4.23 14.16
C ILE A 24 -41.75 -4.77 13.72
N ASN A 25 -41.81 -6.06 13.38
CA ASN A 25 -43.04 -6.74 12.99
C ASN A 25 -43.88 -7.18 14.20
N ALA A 26 -43.40 -6.97 15.44
CA ALA A 26 -44.23 -7.08 16.63
C ALA A 26 -45.23 -5.92 16.59
N ASN A 27 -46.34 -6.20 15.93
CA ASN A 27 -47.42 -5.27 15.72
C ASN A 27 -48.00 -4.90 17.09
N LEU A 28 -47.55 -3.77 17.66
CA LEU A 28 -48.27 -3.03 18.68
C LEU A 28 -49.48 -2.39 18.00
N GLN A 29 -50.35 -3.23 17.46
CA GLN A 29 -51.54 -2.81 16.75
C GLN A 29 -52.38 -2.08 17.78
N ALA A 30 -52.50 -0.76 17.62
CA ALA A 30 -53.42 0.04 18.39
C ALA A 30 -54.78 -0.63 18.27
N TYR A 31 -55.31 -1.12 19.39
CA TYR A 31 -56.67 -1.64 19.42
C TYR A 31 -57.57 -0.50 18.94
N ASP A 32 -58.22 -0.69 17.79
CA ASP A 32 -59.20 0.27 17.32
C ASP A 32 -60.35 0.37 18.34
N PHE A 33 -61.12 1.46 18.24
CA PHE A 33 -62.20 1.72 19.18
C PHE A 33 -63.16 0.52 19.30
N ASP A 34 -63.50 -0.10 18.17
CA ASP A 34 -64.45 -1.22 18.09
C ASP A 34 -63.91 -2.49 18.75
N THR A 35 -62.62 -2.80 18.59
CA THR A 35 -61.97 -3.95 19.22
C THR A 35 -61.82 -3.76 20.72
N ILE A 36 -61.46 -2.55 21.18
CA ILE A 36 -61.45 -2.24 22.63
C ILE A 36 -62.84 -2.43 23.21
N ARG A 37 -63.85 -1.84 22.54
CA ARG A 37 -65.25 -1.96 22.94
C ARG A 37 -65.68 -3.42 23.02
N ASP A 38 -65.43 -4.21 21.97
CA ASP A 38 -65.82 -5.62 21.89
C ASP A 38 -65.11 -6.49 22.94
N SER A 39 -63.82 -6.21 23.21
CA SER A 39 -63.08 -6.89 24.27
C SER A 39 -63.63 -6.56 25.66
N MET A 40 -64.02 -5.31 25.91
CA MET A 40 -64.63 -4.90 27.17
C MET A 40 -66.02 -5.49 27.34
N VAL A 41 -66.83 -5.51 26.28
CA VAL A 41 -68.13 -6.19 26.25
C VAL A 41 -67.94 -7.68 26.56
N SER A 42 -66.98 -8.34 25.91
CA SER A 42 -66.69 -9.76 26.11
C SER A 42 -66.20 -10.06 27.53
N TYR A 43 -65.32 -9.22 28.08
CA TYR A 43 -64.85 -9.35 29.46
C TYR A 43 -65.98 -9.25 30.48
N ILE A 44 -66.92 -8.33 30.28
CA ILE A 44 -68.08 -8.16 31.16
C ILE A 44 -69.06 -9.34 30.99
N ARG A 45 -69.26 -9.83 29.76
CA ARG A 45 -70.06 -11.04 29.50
C ARG A 45 -69.54 -12.27 30.23
N GLU A 46 -68.22 -12.44 30.28
CA GLU A 46 -67.59 -13.60 30.91
C GLU A 46 -67.57 -13.51 32.45
N ASN A 47 -67.25 -12.34 33.00
CA ASN A 47 -67.07 -12.18 34.45
C ASN A 47 -68.34 -11.77 35.21
N TYR A 48 -69.31 -11.15 34.53
CA TYR A 48 -70.56 -10.67 35.13
C TYR A 48 -71.81 -11.05 34.31
N PRO A 49 -71.97 -12.33 33.90
CA PRO A 49 -73.08 -12.76 33.04
C PRO A 49 -74.47 -12.55 33.67
N GLU A 50 -74.56 -12.60 35.00
CA GLU A 50 -75.83 -12.47 35.73
C GLU A 50 -76.27 -11.02 35.93
N SER A 51 -75.31 -10.08 35.98
CA SER A 51 -75.57 -8.66 36.25
C SER A 51 -75.80 -7.85 34.97
N TYR A 52 -75.21 -8.27 33.85
CA TYR A 52 -75.27 -7.56 32.57
C TYR A 52 -75.52 -8.54 31.41
N ASN A 53 -76.79 -8.70 31.03
CA ASN A 53 -77.21 -9.60 29.95
C ASN A 53 -77.80 -8.86 28.73
N ASP A 54 -78.01 -7.55 28.83
CA ASP A 54 -78.59 -6.73 27.75
C ASP A 54 -77.52 -5.84 27.09
N TRP A 55 -77.33 -6.01 25.78
CA TRP A 55 -76.26 -5.38 24.98
C TRP A 55 -76.80 -4.56 23.79
N VAL A 56 -78.01 -4.00 23.93
CA VAL A 56 -78.56 -3.09 22.90
C VAL A 56 -77.74 -1.79 22.86
N GLU A 57 -77.41 -1.31 21.66
CA GLU A 57 -76.57 -0.11 21.46
C GLU A 57 -77.12 1.17 22.10
N SER A 58 -78.43 1.24 22.35
CA SER A 58 -79.08 2.37 23.02
C SER A 58 -79.02 2.30 24.56
N ALA A 59 -78.43 1.26 25.14
CA ALA A 59 -78.36 1.11 26.59
C ALA A 59 -77.37 2.14 27.18
N GLU A 60 -77.78 2.79 28.27
CA GLU A 60 -76.94 3.79 28.98
C GLU A 60 -75.59 3.19 29.40
N PHE A 61 -75.57 1.93 29.83
CA PHE A 61 -74.33 1.22 30.18
C PHE A 61 -73.40 1.01 28.98
N VAL A 62 -73.92 0.70 27.80
CA VAL A 62 -73.14 0.58 26.56
C VAL A 62 -72.58 1.96 26.16
N SER A 63 -73.36 3.04 26.34
CA SER A 63 -72.88 4.40 26.08
C SER A 63 -71.75 4.84 27.04
N LEU A 64 -71.80 4.42 28.32
CA LEU A 64 -70.71 4.63 29.27
C LEU A 64 -69.48 3.81 28.89
N LEU A 65 -69.69 2.57 28.45
CA LEU A 65 -68.63 1.70 27.94
C LEU A 65 -67.96 2.30 26.71
N ASP A 66 -68.72 2.92 25.81
CA ASP A 66 -68.20 3.62 24.63
C ASP A 66 -67.35 4.83 25.04
N VAL A 67 -67.70 5.57 26.10
CA VAL A 67 -66.85 6.65 26.64
C VAL A 67 -65.54 6.09 27.20
N VAL A 68 -65.60 4.97 27.93
CA VAL A 68 -64.42 4.30 28.48
C VAL A 68 -63.54 3.73 27.36
N ALA A 69 -64.12 3.12 26.33
CA ALA A 69 -63.42 2.60 25.16
C ALA A 69 -62.76 3.74 24.37
N ARG A 70 -63.41 4.90 24.22
CA ARG A 70 -62.81 6.10 23.62
C ARG A 70 -61.62 6.61 24.42
N PHE A 71 -61.70 6.61 25.76
CA PHE A 71 -60.58 6.95 26.62
C PHE A 71 -59.43 5.94 26.49
N GLY A 72 -59.77 4.64 26.46
CA GLY A 72 -58.83 3.54 26.22
C GLY A 72 -58.09 3.70 24.89
N HIS A 73 -58.81 4.00 23.81
CA HIS A 73 -58.22 4.27 22.49
C HIS A 73 -57.27 5.48 22.52
N ALA A 74 -57.68 6.59 23.13
CA ALA A 74 -56.83 7.78 23.24
C ALA A 74 -55.55 7.53 24.06
N LEU A 75 -55.65 6.73 25.13
CA LEU A 75 -54.50 6.34 25.95
C LEU A 75 -53.59 5.35 25.23
N ALA A 76 -54.17 4.36 24.54
CA ALA A 76 -53.43 3.41 23.71
C ALA A 76 -52.63 4.12 22.62
N PHE A 77 -53.22 5.09 21.92
CA PHE A 77 -52.53 5.91 20.91
C PHE A 77 -51.35 6.69 21.50
N ARG A 78 -51.50 7.29 22.69
CA ARG A 78 -50.40 8.00 23.37
C ARG A 78 -49.28 7.05 23.80
N ILE A 79 -49.63 5.87 24.32
CA ILE A 79 -48.64 4.85 24.70
C ILE A 79 -47.90 4.35 23.46
N ASP A 80 -48.60 4.10 22.35
CA ASP A 80 -48.00 3.66 21.10
C ASP A 80 -47.00 4.68 20.55
N ILE A 81 -47.40 5.96 20.43
CA ILE A 81 -46.48 7.04 20.01
C ILE A 81 -45.27 7.13 20.94
N ASN A 82 -45.48 7.04 22.27
CA ASN A 82 -44.37 7.09 23.22
C ASN A 82 -43.47 5.85 23.11
N ALA A 83 -44.02 4.67 22.87
CA ALA A 83 -43.27 3.43 22.69
C ALA A 83 -42.43 3.47 21.42
N ARG A 84 -43.00 3.92 20.29
CA ARG A 84 -42.29 4.08 19.02
C ARG A 84 -41.17 5.10 19.10
N ASN A 85 -41.39 6.21 19.80
CA ASN A 85 -40.39 7.26 20.00
C ASN A 85 -39.24 6.88 20.95
N ASN A 86 -39.27 5.68 21.56
CA ASN A 86 -38.15 5.16 22.35
C ASN A 86 -37.13 4.36 21.52
N PHE A 87 -37.45 3.95 20.30
CA PHE A 87 -36.55 3.22 19.42
C PHE A 87 -36.20 4.05 18.19
N ILE A 88 -34.91 4.15 17.86
CA ILE A 88 -34.44 5.07 16.82
C ILE A 88 -35.00 4.75 15.43
N SER A 89 -35.24 3.47 15.11
CA SER A 89 -35.81 3.05 13.83
C SER A 89 -37.29 3.41 13.66
N THR A 90 -38.05 3.38 14.75
CA THR A 90 -39.50 3.64 14.75
C THR A 90 -39.86 5.05 15.22
N ALA A 91 -38.90 5.83 15.68
CA ALA A 91 -39.14 7.18 16.16
C ALA A 91 -39.53 8.10 14.99
N GLU A 92 -40.68 8.76 15.11
CA GLU A 92 -41.18 9.73 14.12
C GLU A 92 -40.95 11.18 14.59
N ARG A 93 -40.85 11.40 15.91
CA ARG A 93 -40.60 12.73 16.47
C ARG A 93 -39.12 13.11 16.28
N THR A 94 -38.86 14.21 15.58
CA THR A 94 -37.51 14.75 15.33
C THR A 94 -36.66 14.85 16.60
N ASP A 95 -37.20 15.47 17.64
CA ASP A 95 -36.55 15.61 18.95
C ASP A 95 -36.17 14.26 19.58
N SER A 96 -37.00 13.22 19.41
CA SER A 96 -36.68 11.87 19.90
C SER A 96 -35.52 11.25 19.11
N VAL A 97 -35.51 11.40 17.78
CA VAL A 97 -34.41 10.92 16.92
C VAL A 97 -33.09 11.58 17.30
N TYR A 98 -33.05 12.91 17.47
CA TYR A 98 -31.83 13.63 17.87
C TYR A 98 -31.34 13.22 19.26
N LYS A 99 -32.25 13.02 20.22
CA LYS A 99 -31.88 12.55 21.58
C LYS A 99 -31.36 11.12 21.58
N LEU A 100 -31.98 10.23 20.81
CA LEU A 100 -31.53 8.84 20.67
C LEU A 100 -30.19 8.75 19.94
N ALA A 101 -30.00 9.54 18.89
CA ALA A 101 -28.71 9.67 18.19
C ALA A 101 -27.60 10.14 19.14
N ASN A 102 -27.83 11.24 19.87
CA ASN A 102 -26.89 11.75 20.86
C ASN A 102 -26.63 10.73 21.98
N PHE A 103 -27.63 9.95 22.39
CA PHE A 103 -27.48 8.86 23.37
C PHE A 103 -26.56 7.74 22.87
N LEU A 104 -26.62 7.41 21.57
CA LEU A 104 -25.69 6.48 20.93
C LEU A 104 -24.28 7.07 20.72
N GLY A 105 -24.08 8.35 21.05
CA GLY A 105 -22.82 9.06 20.83
C GLY A 105 -22.64 9.60 19.41
N TYR A 106 -23.69 9.55 18.57
CA TYR A 106 -23.71 10.13 17.24
C TYR A 106 -24.28 11.56 17.30
N THR A 107 -23.53 12.54 16.81
CA THR A 107 -23.97 13.93 16.69
C THR A 107 -24.39 14.21 15.25
N PRO A 108 -25.70 14.43 14.99
CA PRO A 108 -26.17 14.74 13.64
C PRO A 108 -25.47 15.95 13.05
N ARG A 109 -25.12 15.86 11.77
CA ARG A 109 -24.43 16.92 11.04
C ARG A 109 -25.39 18.08 10.76
N ARG A 110 -24.97 19.31 11.08
CA ARG A 110 -25.69 20.54 10.73
C ARG A 110 -25.34 21.02 9.33
N ASN A 111 -26.01 22.06 8.87
CA ASN A 111 -25.71 22.70 7.59
C ASN A 111 -24.28 23.28 7.55
N THR A 112 -23.71 23.31 6.35
CA THR A 112 -22.43 23.94 6.05
C THR A 112 -22.67 25.11 5.11
N THR A 113 -22.10 26.27 5.43
CA THR A 113 -22.26 27.50 4.65
C THR A 113 -21.41 27.51 3.37
N ALA A 114 -21.84 28.27 2.35
CA ALA A 114 -20.98 28.58 1.20
C ALA A 114 -19.76 29.41 1.65
N SER A 115 -18.59 28.81 1.63
CA SER A 115 -17.30 29.44 1.96
C SER A 115 -16.38 29.57 0.74
N GLY A 116 -15.78 30.75 0.53
CA GLY A 116 -14.84 31.01 -0.55
C GLY A 116 -14.02 32.28 -0.34
N PHE A 117 -13.55 32.89 -1.44
CA PHE A 117 -12.77 34.13 -1.40
C PHE A 117 -13.31 35.13 -2.42
N VAL A 118 -13.38 36.41 -2.04
CA VAL A 118 -13.74 37.52 -2.93
C VAL A 118 -12.53 38.41 -3.20
N LYS A 119 -12.23 38.64 -4.47
CA LYS A 119 -11.09 39.45 -4.92
C LYS A 119 -11.41 40.94 -4.75
N VAL A 120 -10.46 41.72 -4.27
CA VAL A 120 -10.51 43.18 -4.28
C VAL A 120 -10.27 43.67 -5.71
N VAL A 121 -11.30 44.24 -6.31
CA VAL A 121 -11.26 44.83 -7.66
C VAL A 121 -10.71 46.25 -7.62
N SER A 122 -11.12 47.03 -6.63
CA SER A 122 -10.68 48.41 -6.46
C SER A 122 -10.60 48.83 -4.99
N VAL A 123 -9.81 49.87 -4.73
CA VAL A 123 -9.66 50.47 -3.40
C VAL A 123 -9.68 51.99 -3.50
N LYS A 124 -10.24 52.64 -2.47
CA LYS A 124 -10.14 54.08 -2.23
C LYS A 124 -10.01 54.35 -0.73
N THR A 125 -9.36 55.44 -0.37
CA THR A 125 -9.28 55.94 1.02
C THR A 125 -9.56 57.44 1.06
N ASN A 126 -9.95 57.97 2.23
CA ASN A 126 -10.04 59.41 2.48
C ASN A 126 -8.78 59.99 3.16
N GLU A 127 -7.72 59.20 3.35
CA GLU A 127 -6.41 59.68 3.79
C GLU A 127 -5.66 60.39 2.64
N ASP A 128 -5.00 61.51 2.96
CA ASP A 128 -4.18 62.27 2.01
C ASP A 128 -2.81 61.61 1.77
N ILE A 129 -2.81 60.57 0.93
CA ILE A 129 -1.60 59.86 0.49
C ILE A 129 -1.08 60.49 -0.80
N ILE A 130 0.23 60.70 -0.90
CA ILE A 130 0.88 61.22 -2.11
C ILE A 130 1.28 60.05 -3.01
N GLY A 131 0.75 60.02 -4.24
CA GLY A 131 1.10 59.00 -5.24
C GLY A 131 2.44 59.27 -5.93
N ASN A 132 2.85 58.33 -6.80
CA ASN A 132 4.12 58.42 -7.54
C ASN A 132 4.23 59.69 -8.41
N ASN A 133 3.08 60.22 -8.86
CA ASN A 133 2.97 61.42 -9.69
C ASN A 133 2.84 62.73 -8.90
N GLY A 134 2.99 62.70 -7.57
CA GLY A 134 2.96 63.89 -6.70
C GLY A 134 1.56 64.47 -6.44
N THR A 135 0.50 63.80 -6.87
CA THR A 135 -0.91 64.17 -6.60
C THR A 135 -1.47 63.38 -5.41
N THR A 136 -2.42 63.97 -4.69
CA THR A 136 -3.15 63.25 -3.62
C THR A 136 -4.01 62.12 -4.20
N LEU A 137 -3.99 60.97 -3.54
CA LEU A 137 -4.80 59.78 -3.85
C LEU A 137 -6.13 59.77 -3.08
N SER A 138 -6.36 60.76 -2.20
CA SER A 138 -7.56 60.86 -1.37
C SER A 138 -8.83 60.95 -2.22
N GLY A 139 -9.81 60.11 -1.90
CA GLY A 139 -11.11 60.04 -2.57
C GLY A 139 -11.10 59.45 -3.98
N GLN A 140 -9.92 59.11 -4.53
CA GLN A 140 -9.79 58.49 -5.86
C GLN A 140 -9.82 56.96 -5.75
N GLU A 141 -10.45 56.31 -6.74
CA GLU A 141 -10.60 54.86 -6.79
C GLU A 141 -9.62 54.27 -7.81
N PHE A 142 -8.80 53.31 -7.37
CA PHE A 142 -7.81 52.63 -8.20
C PHE A 142 -8.17 51.16 -8.35
N ASN A 143 -8.05 50.63 -9.57
CA ASN A 143 -8.43 49.24 -9.91
C ASN A 143 -7.20 48.34 -9.93
N PHE A 144 -7.27 47.13 -9.38
CA PHE A 144 -6.14 46.19 -9.39
C PHE A 144 -5.81 45.69 -10.80
N GLU A 145 -6.83 45.39 -11.62
CA GLU A 145 -6.69 44.77 -12.95
C GLU A 145 -6.42 45.79 -14.08
N ASN A 146 -6.25 47.07 -13.77
CA ASN A 146 -6.08 48.10 -14.79
C ASN A 146 -4.60 48.26 -15.19
N SER A 147 -4.28 47.82 -16.42
CA SER A 147 -2.94 47.92 -17.02
C SER A 147 -2.78 49.12 -17.99
N THR A 148 -3.76 50.01 -18.09
CA THR A 148 -3.75 51.10 -19.08
C THR A 148 -2.93 52.32 -18.65
N SER A 149 -2.66 52.47 -17.35
CA SER A 149 -1.80 53.51 -16.80
C SER A 149 -0.67 52.88 -15.98
N ALA A 150 0.56 53.34 -16.21
CA ALA A 150 1.76 52.79 -15.60
C ALA A 150 1.73 52.87 -14.05
N ASP A 151 1.18 53.95 -13.49
CA ASP A 151 1.21 54.21 -12.05
C ASP A 151 0.00 53.64 -11.28
N ASN A 152 -0.99 53.02 -11.95
CA ASN A 152 -2.24 52.64 -11.28
C ASN A 152 -2.04 51.52 -10.26
N LEU A 153 -1.22 50.51 -10.59
CA LEU A 153 -0.92 49.42 -9.65
C LEU A 153 -0.11 49.94 -8.46
N ASP A 154 0.85 50.84 -8.70
CA ASP A 154 1.67 51.44 -7.64
C ASP A 154 0.82 52.30 -6.70
N ASN A 155 -0.10 53.12 -7.23
CA ASN A 155 -1.04 53.88 -6.42
C ASN A 155 -2.02 52.98 -5.64
N PHE A 156 -2.47 51.87 -6.23
CA PHE A 156 -3.26 50.85 -5.52
C PHE A 156 -2.47 50.27 -4.34
N ILE A 157 -1.22 49.87 -4.56
CA ILE A 157 -0.35 49.30 -3.51
C ILE A 157 -0.03 50.35 -2.43
N ASN A 158 0.17 51.62 -2.80
CA ASN A 158 0.39 52.70 -1.83
C ASN A 158 -0.80 52.89 -0.91
N ILE A 159 -2.04 52.82 -1.44
CA ILE A 159 -3.24 52.84 -0.61
C ILE A 159 -3.29 51.59 0.27
N MET A 160 -3.07 50.39 -0.26
CA MET A 160 -3.07 49.15 0.55
C MET A 160 -2.05 49.23 1.69
N ASN A 161 -0.83 49.71 1.44
CA ASN A 161 0.22 49.87 2.44
C ASN A 161 -0.13 50.87 3.55
N ALA A 162 -0.92 51.91 3.24
CA ALA A 162 -1.40 52.85 4.25
C ALA A 162 -2.50 52.24 5.13
N VAL A 163 -3.34 51.36 4.58
CA VAL A 163 -4.38 50.65 5.36
C VAL A 163 -3.79 49.48 6.16
N PHE A 164 -2.70 48.86 5.70
CA PHE A 164 -1.99 47.81 6.42
C PHE A 164 -1.30 48.33 7.69
N ALA A 165 -1.09 47.43 8.65
CA ALA A 165 -0.26 47.77 9.79
C ALA A 165 1.19 48.03 9.33
N SER A 166 1.84 49.01 9.96
CA SER A 166 3.20 49.46 9.60
C SER A 166 4.26 48.37 9.71
N THR A 167 3.97 47.28 10.43
CA THR A 167 4.83 46.11 10.59
C THR A 167 4.78 45.14 9.40
N ASN A 168 3.73 45.20 8.56
CA ASN A 168 3.54 44.29 7.42
C ASN A 168 3.15 45.02 6.13
N PRO A 169 3.97 45.95 5.61
CA PRO A 169 3.73 46.50 4.27
C PRO A 169 3.80 45.39 3.22
N PHE A 170 3.12 45.60 2.09
CA PHE A 170 3.16 44.71 0.94
C PHE A 170 4.61 44.46 0.51
N GLY A 171 4.96 43.18 0.28
CA GLY A 171 6.34 42.70 0.14
C GLY A 171 6.92 42.06 1.41
N SER A 172 6.45 42.43 2.60
CA SER A 172 6.83 41.85 3.90
C SER A 172 5.59 41.30 4.63
N PRO A 173 5.06 40.14 4.22
CA PRO A 173 3.85 39.57 4.82
C PRO A 173 4.05 39.11 6.27
N ARG A 174 2.97 39.08 7.05
CA ARG A 174 2.97 38.49 8.41
C ARG A 174 3.26 36.99 8.35
N LYS A 175 2.66 36.31 7.36
CA LYS A 175 2.78 34.87 7.15
C LYS A 175 2.75 34.60 5.65
N GLN A 176 3.56 33.65 5.18
CA GLN A 176 3.58 33.21 3.80
C GLN A 176 3.53 31.68 3.75
N VAL A 177 2.69 31.14 2.87
CA VAL A 177 2.54 29.70 2.63
C VAL A 177 2.33 29.45 1.15
N THR A 178 2.82 28.34 0.64
CA THR A 178 2.56 27.91 -0.75
C THR A 178 1.56 26.77 -0.71
N VAL A 179 0.39 26.96 -1.33
CA VAL A 179 -0.67 25.95 -1.44
C VAL A 179 -0.96 25.76 -2.93
N ASP A 180 -0.93 24.52 -3.43
CA ASP A 180 -1.17 24.18 -4.84
C ASP A 180 -0.32 24.99 -5.84
N ASN A 181 0.98 25.18 -5.55
CA ASN A 181 1.90 26.03 -6.31
C ASN A 181 1.52 27.52 -6.40
N VAL A 182 0.52 27.99 -5.64
CA VAL A 182 0.16 29.40 -5.49
C VAL A 182 0.76 29.93 -4.19
N VAL A 183 1.49 31.04 -4.28
CA VAL A 183 2.04 31.72 -3.10
C VAL A 183 0.94 32.54 -2.44
N ASN A 184 0.66 32.23 -1.18
CA ASN A 184 -0.35 32.88 -0.35
C ASN A 184 0.35 33.69 0.75
N GLN A 185 0.03 34.97 0.85
CA GLN A 185 0.64 35.92 1.78
C GLN A 185 -0.45 36.59 2.62
N PHE A 186 -0.29 36.61 3.93
CA PHE A 186 -1.27 37.19 4.86
C PHE A 186 -0.80 38.54 5.37
N TYR A 187 -1.69 39.53 5.31
CA TYR A 187 -1.46 40.90 5.75
C TYR A 187 -2.52 41.31 6.77
N ASN A 188 -2.11 42.01 7.82
CA ASN A 188 -3.01 42.61 8.80
C ASN A 188 -3.26 44.08 8.46
N PHE A 189 -4.50 44.53 8.64
CA PHE A 189 -4.89 45.94 8.60
C PHE A 189 -4.61 46.64 9.92
N ASN A 190 -4.50 47.97 9.88
CA ASN A 190 -4.46 48.83 11.06
C ASN A 190 -5.87 49.32 11.44
N ASN A 191 -6.84 48.40 11.47
CA ASN A 191 -8.25 48.73 11.68
C ASN A 191 -8.55 49.19 13.11
N THR A 192 -9.65 49.91 13.29
CA THR A 192 -10.16 50.24 14.63
C THR A 192 -10.86 49.04 15.26
N GLU A 193 -11.07 49.09 16.58
CA GLU A 193 -11.80 48.07 17.34
C GLU A 193 -13.24 47.85 16.80
N ASN A 194 -13.81 46.68 17.10
CA ASN A 194 -15.17 46.23 16.72
C ASN A 194 -15.41 46.02 15.22
N GLN A 195 -14.38 45.58 14.47
CA GLN A 195 -14.48 45.24 13.04
C GLN A 195 -14.12 43.78 12.79
N VAL A 196 -14.98 42.86 13.26
CA VAL A 196 -14.74 41.40 13.19
C VAL A 196 -15.12 40.83 11.81
N ALA A 197 -16.27 41.21 11.28
CA ALA A 197 -16.79 40.78 9.98
C ALA A 197 -17.55 41.91 9.29
N PHE A 198 -17.58 41.90 7.96
CA PHE A 198 -18.30 42.90 7.16
C PHE A 198 -19.44 42.25 6.38
N ASN A 199 -20.67 42.71 6.64
CA ASN A 199 -21.86 42.10 6.07
C ASN A 199 -22.23 42.79 4.74
N PHE A 200 -22.58 41.99 3.73
CA PHE A 200 -23.16 42.47 2.47
C PHE A 200 -24.17 41.45 1.93
N THR A 201 -25.03 41.87 1.01
CA THR A 201 -26.09 40.99 0.47
C THR A 201 -25.69 40.37 -0.87
N GLY A 202 -26.12 39.13 -1.12
CA GLY A 202 -25.99 38.42 -2.38
C GLY A 202 -27.26 37.63 -2.69
N VAL A 203 -27.26 36.87 -3.78
CA VAL A 203 -28.35 35.95 -4.13
C VAL A 203 -27.89 34.51 -3.93
N ALA A 204 -28.69 33.68 -3.27
CA ALA A 204 -28.50 32.24 -3.21
C ALA A 204 -29.80 31.56 -3.68
N GLN A 205 -29.72 30.71 -4.71
CA GLN A 205 -30.88 30.02 -5.31
C GLN A 205 -32.08 30.94 -5.64
N GLY A 206 -31.82 32.18 -6.04
CA GLY A 206 -32.87 33.16 -6.38
C GLY A 206 -33.43 33.98 -5.19
N THR A 207 -33.02 33.68 -3.95
CA THR A 207 -33.39 34.44 -2.74
C THR A 207 -32.23 35.32 -2.28
N GLN A 208 -32.53 36.54 -1.82
CA GLN A 208 -31.49 37.44 -1.30
C GLN A 208 -31.07 37.02 0.12
N THR A 209 -29.77 36.83 0.33
CA THR A 209 -29.19 36.40 1.61
C THR A 209 -28.02 37.28 2.01
N THR A 210 -27.60 37.18 3.27
CA THR A 210 -26.48 37.94 3.83
C THR A 210 -25.21 37.10 3.75
N PHE A 211 -24.12 37.74 3.36
CA PHE A 211 -22.78 37.20 3.31
C PHE A 211 -21.88 38.02 4.22
N ASN A 212 -20.85 37.40 4.76
CA ASN A 212 -19.86 38.03 5.61
C ASN A 212 -18.49 37.92 4.97
N ALA A 213 -17.81 39.06 4.84
CA ALA A 213 -16.39 39.12 4.62
C ALA A 213 -15.68 38.93 5.96
N TYR A 214 -14.91 37.85 6.09
CA TYR A 214 -14.24 37.46 7.33
C TYR A 214 -12.72 37.59 7.24
N SER A 215 -12.08 37.69 8.41
CA SER A 215 -10.62 37.77 8.54
C SER A 215 -9.98 36.40 8.27
N SER A 216 -9.18 36.29 7.22
CA SER A 216 -8.56 35.02 6.81
C SER A 216 -7.24 34.75 7.53
N ASP A 217 -7.03 33.50 7.95
CA ASP A 217 -5.76 32.97 8.43
C ASP A 217 -5.48 31.59 7.78
N TYR A 218 -4.35 30.98 8.13
CA TYR A 218 -3.96 29.66 7.66
C TYR A 218 -3.49 28.79 8.82
N ASN A 219 -4.11 27.62 8.98
CA ASN A 219 -3.70 26.63 9.94
C ASN A 219 -2.55 25.79 9.36
N THR A 220 -1.39 25.79 10.02
CA THR A 220 -0.22 25.02 9.56
C THR A 220 -0.35 23.52 9.85
N ASP A 221 -1.20 23.15 10.80
CA ASP A 221 -1.36 21.76 11.22
C ASP A 221 -2.39 21.05 10.33
N THR A 222 -3.51 21.71 10.01
CA THR A 222 -4.55 21.15 9.15
C THR A 222 -4.41 21.54 7.67
N LEU A 223 -3.36 22.29 7.31
CA LEU A 223 -3.06 22.76 5.95
C LEU A 223 -4.23 23.45 5.22
N ARG A 224 -5.08 24.18 5.96
CA ARG A 224 -6.31 24.79 5.43
C ARG A 224 -6.40 26.28 5.76
N TYR A 225 -7.09 27.00 4.88
CA TYR A 225 -7.52 28.37 5.19
C TYR A 225 -8.58 28.31 6.29
N GLU A 226 -8.45 29.17 7.30
CA GLU A 226 -9.39 29.26 8.40
C GLU A 226 -9.85 30.70 8.63
N GLU A 227 -11.02 30.84 9.24
CA GLU A 227 -11.47 32.12 9.77
C GLU A 227 -10.83 32.33 11.14
N LYS A 228 -10.18 33.48 11.32
CA LYS A 228 -9.59 33.85 12.59
C LYS A 228 -10.70 33.95 13.65
N SER A 229 -10.44 33.43 14.86
CA SER A 229 -11.39 33.51 15.97
C SER A 229 -11.88 34.96 16.15
N PRO A 230 -13.21 35.19 16.25
CA PRO A 230 -13.78 36.51 16.47
C PRO A 230 -13.15 37.22 17.67
N ASP A 231 -12.52 38.35 17.46
CA ASP A 231 -11.95 39.17 18.52
C ASP A 231 -12.09 40.66 18.15
N PRO A 232 -12.93 41.43 18.87
CA PRO A 232 -13.17 42.84 18.58
C PRO A 232 -11.93 43.73 18.65
N GLN A 233 -10.87 43.33 19.36
CA GLN A 233 -9.63 44.10 19.47
C GLN A 233 -8.55 43.66 18.46
N SER A 234 -8.78 42.55 17.77
CA SER A 234 -7.78 42.00 16.86
C SER A 234 -7.76 42.72 15.53
N ALA A 235 -6.57 42.81 14.94
CA ALA A 235 -6.42 43.27 13.56
C ALA A 235 -7.11 42.30 12.58
N PHE A 236 -7.84 42.87 11.63
CA PHE A 236 -8.46 42.15 10.51
C PHE A 236 -7.38 41.77 9.49
N SER A 237 -7.44 40.55 8.97
CA SER A 237 -6.43 40.01 8.04
C SER A 237 -7.00 39.73 6.65
N ILE A 238 -6.20 40.01 5.61
CA ILE A 238 -6.50 39.73 4.20
C ILE A 238 -5.44 38.80 3.60
N LEU A 239 -5.84 38.05 2.57
CA LEU A 239 -4.98 37.13 1.83
C LEU A 239 -4.56 37.75 0.49
N TYR A 240 -3.27 37.71 0.15
CA TYR A 240 -2.76 37.97 -1.20
C TYR A 240 -2.35 36.64 -1.84
N LYS A 241 -2.88 36.35 -3.03
CA LYS A 241 -2.54 35.15 -3.80
C LYS A 241 -1.71 35.55 -5.01
N ASN A 242 -0.72 34.73 -5.36
CA ASN A 242 0.10 34.90 -6.55
C ASN A 242 0.35 33.55 -7.23
N ASP A 243 -0.25 33.39 -8.42
CA ASP A 243 -0.16 32.18 -9.25
C ASP A 243 0.89 32.28 -10.37
N GLY A 244 1.62 33.40 -10.45
CA GLY A 244 2.63 33.63 -11.48
C GLY A 244 2.08 33.96 -12.88
N GLN A 245 0.76 34.08 -13.06
CA GLN A 245 0.12 34.38 -14.35
C GLN A 245 -0.17 35.89 -14.58
N GLY A 246 0.32 36.75 -13.68
CA GLY A 246 0.22 38.20 -13.77
C GLY A 246 -1.08 38.79 -13.19
N VAL A 247 -1.20 40.12 -13.24
CA VAL A 247 -2.25 40.89 -12.53
C VAL A 247 -3.68 40.67 -13.05
N LEU A 248 -3.81 40.21 -14.30
CA LEU A 248 -5.11 39.89 -14.92
C LEU A 248 -5.63 38.50 -14.54
N SER A 249 -4.82 37.67 -13.86
CA SER A 249 -5.29 36.37 -13.41
C SER A 249 -6.38 36.52 -12.36
N ASN A 250 -7.40 35.67 -12.45
CA ASN A 250 -8.46 35.57 -11.45
C ASN A 250 -7.94 35.13 -10.08
N ASN A 251 -6.79 34.43 -10.03
CA ASN A 251 -6.18 33.90 -8.81
C ASN A 251 -5.01 34.74 -8.28
N THR A 252 -4.64 35.84 -8.95
CA THR A 252 -3.62 36.78 -8.45
C THR A 252 -4.27 38.07 -7.97
N GLY A 253 -3.97 38.49 -6.73
CA GLY A 253 -4.49 39.71 -6.11
C GLY A 253 -4.81 39.57 -4.63
N PHE A 254 -5.49 40.57 -4.07
CA PHE A 254 -5.95 40.58 -2.67
C PHE A 254 -7.36 39.99 -2.55
N PHE A 255 -7.59 39.18 -1.51
CA PHE A 255 -8.80 38.41 -1.29
C PHE A 255 -9.27 38.50 0.16
N PHE A 256 -10.54 38.85 0.34
CA PHE A 256 -11.25 38.66 1.61
C PHE A 256 -11.83 37.24 1.65
N GLY A 257 -11.84 36.63 2.84
CA GLY A 257 -12.60 35.42 3.08
C GLY A 257 -14.10 35.72 2.96
N LEU A 258 -14.86 34.81 2.34
CA LEU A 258 -16.30 34.92 2.14
C LEU A 258 -17.00 33.74 2.80
N LYS A 259 -18.04 34.00 3.61
CA LYS A 259 -19.00 32.99 4.06
C LYS A 259 -20.44 33.51 3.95
N GLU A 260 -21.38 32.63 3.68
CA GLU A 260 -22.81 32.93 3.78
C GLU A 260 -23.29 32.86 5.23
N GLY A 261 -24.29 33.68 5.57
CA GLY A 261 -24.88 33.73 6.91
C GLY A 261 -24.44 34.94 7.72
N ASN A 262 -25.02 35.09 8.92
CA ASN A 262 -24.71 36.16 9.85
C ASN A 262 -23.91 35.64 11.05
N LEU A 263 -22.84 36.34 11.43
CA LEU A 263 -22.05 36.05 12.62
C LEU A 263 -22.62 36.79 13.83
N ASP A 264 -23.16 36.05 14.79
CA ASP A 264 -23.75 36.57 16.02
C ASP A 264 -23.07 35.95 17.26
N PHE A 265 -23.41 36.45 18.45
CA PHE A 265 -22.93 35.91 19.71
C PHE A 265 -24.02 35.87 20.78
N GLN A 266 -23.88 34.95 21.73
CA GLN A 266 -24.69 34.85 22.94
C GLN A 266 -23.78 34.78 24.17
N ASP A 267 -24.06 35.62 25.16
CA ASP A 267 -23.29 35.69 26.40
C ASP A 267 -24.00 34.92 27.54
N PHE A 268 -23.25 34.09 28.25
CA PHE A 268 -23.69 33.33 29.41
C PHE A 268 -22.90 33.75 30.64
N ASN A 269 -23.60 33.99 31.74
CA ASN A 269 -22.97 34.33 33.02
C ASN A 269 -22.86 33.08 33.89
N VAL A 270 -21.65 32.51 34.03
CA VAL A 270 -21.38 31.34 34.85
C VAL A 270 -20.74 31.78 36.17
N GLN A 271 -21.55 31.82 37.23
CA GLN A 271 -21.10 32.22 38.58
C GLN A 271 -20.50 31.05 39.36
N ASP A 272 -21.12 29.87 39.26
CA ASP A 272 -20.65 28.65 39.90
C ASP A 272 -20.14 27.67 38.84
N ALA A 273 -18.83 27.43 38.85
CA ALA A 273 -18.18 26.53 37.93
C ALA A 273 -18.47 25.07 38.33
N VAL A 274 -19.53 24.48 37.76
CA VAL A 274 -19.90 23.07 37.95
C VAL A 274 -19.26 22.20 36.87
N SER A 275 -18.84 20.99 37.25
CA SER A 275 -18.32 20.01 36.31
C SER A 275 -19.37 19.58 35.28
N GLY A 276 -18.99 19.56 33.99
CA GLY A 276 -19.84 19.06 32.92
C GLY A 276 -21.03 19.97 32.57
N ILE A 277 -20.94 21.28 32.85
CA ILE A 277 -22.01 22.23 32.51
C ILE A 277 -22.27 22.27 30.99
N THR A 278 -23.55 22.38 30.63
CA THR A 278 -24.03 22.56 29.25
C THR A 278 -24.68 23.94 29.09
N LEU A 279 -24.35 24.65 28.02
CA LEU A 279 -24.91 25.95 27.68
C LEU A 279 -25.63 25.85 26.33
N ASP A 280 -26.95 26.06 26.34
CA ASP A 280 -27.78 25.94 25.14
C ASP A 280 -27.91 27.30 24.45
N VAL A 281 -27.61 27.34 23.15
CA VAL A 281 -27.73 28.53 22.30
C VAL A 281 -29.10 28.52 21.61
N ASP A 282 -29.86 29.60 21.76
CA ASP A 282 -31.22 29.73 21.24
C ASP A 282 -31.27 30.35 19.84
N ALA A 283 -30.38 29.89 18.96
CA ALA A 283 -30.30 30.33 17.57
C ALA A 283 -30.50 29.14 16.63
N GLU A 284 -31.43 29.29 15.70
CA GLU A 284 -31.71 28.29 14.67
C GLU A 284 -30.66 28.33 13.55
N ASN A 285 -30.52 27.21 12.83
CA ASN A 285 -29.67 27.09 11.65
C ASN A 285 -28.19 27.47 11.87
N VAL A 286 -27.68 27.16 13.07
CA VAL A 286 -26.27 27.35 13.38
C VAL A 286 -25.44 26.32 12.61
N ASN A 287 -24.48 26.81 11.85
CA ASN A 287 -23.68 25.96 10.98
C ASN A 287 -22.77 24.98 11.76
N GLN A 288 -22.22 24.00 11.04
CA GLN A 288 -21.38 22.97 11.64
C GLN A 288 -20.00 23.50 12.10
N THR A 289 -19.40 24.39 11.31
CA THR A 289 -17.98 24.76 11.45
C THR A 289 -17.74 25.94 12.38
N ASP A 290 -18.59 26.96 12.33
CA ASP A 290 -18.30 28.29 12.88
C ASP A 290 -18.92 28.46 14.26
N VAL A 291 -18.25 27.86 15.25
CA VAL A 291 -18.61 27.97 16.66
C VAL A 291 -17.34 28.22 17.48
N TRP A 292 -17.27 29.36 18.16
CA TRP A 292 -16.15 29.72 19.02
C TRP A 292 -16.65 30.05 20.43
N VAL A 293 -15.88 29.66 21.44
CA VAL A 293 -16.21 29.90 22.84
C VAL A 293 -15.07 30.66 23.50
N GLN A 294 -15.40 31.74 24.18
CA GLN A 294 -14.44 32.67 24.77
C GLN A 294 -14.87 33.06 26.18
N THR A 295 -13.92 33.22 27.09
CA THR A 295 -14.15 33.91 28.36
C THR A 295 -13.79 35.38 28.19
N ILE A 296 -14.71 36.27 28.53
CA ILE A 296 -14.57 37.72 28.37
C ILE A 296 -14.66 38.46 29.71
N ASN A 297 -14.11 39.67 29.75
CA ASN A 297 -14.36 40.63 30.84
C ASN A 297 -15.69 41.37 30.63
N GLN A 298 -16.12 42.14 31.64
CA GLN A 298 -17.28 43.04 31.53
C GLN A 298 -17.16 44.06 30.39
N ASP A 299 -15.93 44.43 30.02
CA ASP A 299 -15.65 45.37 28.92
C ASP A 299 -15.63 44.70 27.53
N GLY A 300 -15.90 43.38 27.44
CA GLY A 300 -15.94 42.63 26.19
C GLY A 300 -14.57 42.19 25.65
N THR A 301 -13.49 42.41 26.41
CA THR A 301 -12.14 41.95 26.06
C THR A 301 -11.98 40.45 26.28
N VAL A 302 -11.35 39.75 25.34
CA VAL A 302 -11.13 38.31 25.40
C VAL A 302 -10.01 38.00 26.39
N ILE A 303 -10.32 37.24 27.44
CA ILE A 303 -9.35 36.75 28.42
C ILE A 303 -8.74 35.43 27.96
N LYS A 304 -9.60 34.56 27.42
CA LYS A 304 -9.26 33.17 27.10
C LYS A 304 -10.12 32.66 25.94
N ASN A 305 -9.47 32.00 24.98
CA ASN A 305 -10.13 31.23 23.93
C ASN A 305 -10.18 29.76 24.33
N TRP A 306 -11.36 29.13 24.20
CA TRP A 306 -11.53 27.71 24.42
C TRP A 306 -11.29 26.95 23.12
N THR A 307 -10.69 25.77 23.22
CA THR A 307 -10.41 24.92 22.07
C THR A 307 -11.56 23.96 21.84
N LYS A 308 -12.16 23.99 20.64
CA LYS A 308 -13.18 23.02 20.22
C LYS A 308 -12.52 21.65 20.12
N VAL A 309 -13.07 20.68 20.83
CA VAL A 309 -12.74 19.28 20.63
C VAL A 309 -13.43 18.88 19.33
N ASN A 310 -12.65 18.66 18.28
CA ASN A 310 -13.19 18.05 17.08
C ASN A 310 -13.81 16.72 17.49
N GLU A 311 -15.10 16.55 17.20
CA GLU A 311 -15.85 15.32 17.43
C GLU A 311 -15.38 14.25 16.43
N VAL A 312 -14.09 13.92 16.46
CA VAL A 312 -13.57 12.67 15.92
C VAL A 312 -14.07 11.64 16.90
N PHE A 313 -15.18 10.99 16.54
CA PHE A 313 -15.86 10.00 17.37
C PHE A 313 -14.83 9.05 18.04
N GLY A 314 -14.67 9.17 19.36
CA GLY A 314 -13.68 8.40 20.11
C GLY A 314 -12.98 9.17 21.23
N THR A 315 -12.83 8.49 22.37
CA THR A 315 -12.22 8.94 23.64
C THR A 315 -10.77 9.44 23.53
N ASN A 316 -10.13 9.28 22.36
CA ASN A 316 -8.72 9.59 22.16
C ASN A 316 -8.41 11.08 22.05
N VAL A 317 -9.36 11.95 21.68
CA VAL A 317 -9.07 13.40 21.56
C VAL A 317 -8.84 14.05 22.93
N ILE A 318 -9.54 13.59 23.97
CA ILE A 318 -9.30 14.04 25.36
C ILE A 318 -7.90 13.60 25.81
N PHE A 319 -7.49 12.36 25.52
CA PHE A 319 -6.17 11.85 25.88
C PHE A 319 -5.03 12.52 25.08
N ASN A 320 -5.22 12.79 23.78
CA ASN A 320 -4.21 13.46 22.94
C ASN A 320 -4.05 14.95 23.33
N ASN A 321 -5.16 15.65 23.58
CA ASN A 321 -5.12 17.05 24.04
C ASN A 321 -4.56 17.18 25.46
N LEU A 322 -4.81 16.18 26.33
CA LEU A 322 -4.17 16.09 27.64
C LEU A 322 -2.65 15.84 27.53
N SER A 323 -2.21 15.02 26.57
CA SER A 323 -0.78 14.82 26.27
C SER A 323 -0.10 16.10 25.76
N ASN A 324 -0.86 17.01 25.14
CA ASN A 324 -0.40 18.33 24.70
C ASN A 324 -0.65 19.45 25.75
N GLY A 325 -1.15 19.11 26.94
CA GLY A 325 -1.38 20.05 28.04
C GLY A 325 -2.56 21.02 27.85
N ILE A 326 -3.42 20.83 26.84
CA ILE A 326 -4.58 21.69 26.57
C ILE A 326 -5.77 21.24 27.43
N ARG A 327 -6.15 22.05 28.43
CA ARG A 327 -7.26 21.76 29.37
C ARG A 327 -8.50 22.63 29.16
N ASP A 328 -8.41 23.72 28.41
CA ASP A 328 -9.54 24.62 28.13
C ASP A 328 -10.30 24.13 26.89
N ILE A 329 -11.11 23.08 27.06
CA ILE A 329 -11.76 22.35 25.96
C ILE A 329 -13.29 22.35 26.06
N PHE A 330 -13.98 22.33 24.92
CA PHE A 330 -15.45 22.19 24.83
C PHE A 330 -15.88 21.31 23.64
N SER A 331 -17.09 20.77 23.69
CA SER A 331 -17.73 20.04 22.59
C SER A 331 -19.08 20.66 22.23
N VAL A 332 -19.56 20.43 21.01
CA VAL A 332 -20.80 21.05 20.48
C VAL A 332 -21.78 19.95 20.12
N LYS A 333 -22.92 19.87 20.82
CA LYS A 333 -24.00 18.93 20.51
C LYS A 333 -25.05 19.61 19.63
N SER A 334 -25.50 18.89 18.60
CA SER A 334 -26.58 19.32 17.72
C SER A 334 -27.94 18.99 18.34
N LEU A 335 -28.84 19.96 18.33
CA LEU A 335 -30.23 19.87 18.73
C LEU A 335 -31.13 20.02 17.49
N VAL A 336 -32.45 19.94 17.71
CA VAL A 336 -33.46 20.15 16.66
C VAL A 336 -33.34 21.55 16.07
N ASP A 337 -33.63 21.68 14.77
CA ASP A 337 -33.55 22.93 14.00
C ASP A 337 -32.11 23.50 13.91
N ASN A 338 -31.12 22.61 13.91
CA ASN A 338 -29.69 22.95 13.89
C ASN A 338 -29.25 23.88 15.05
N ARG A 339 -29.99 23.88 16.17
CA ARG A 339 -29.54 24.53 17.42
C ARG A 339 -28.35 23.80 18.02
N ILE A 340 -27.60 24.47 18.88
CA ILE A 340 -26.41 23.90 19.51
C ILE A 340 -26.45 23.96 21.03
N SER A 341 -25.84 22.97 21.66
CA SER A 341 -25.51 22.95 23.08
C SER A 341 -24.01 22.80 23.27
N ILE A 342 -23.40 23.70 24.03
CA ILE A 342 -21.98 23.70 24.34
C ILE A 342 -21.77 22.92 25.63
N GLN A 343 -21.05 21.79 25.54
CA GLN A 343 -20.72 20.96 26.70
C GLN A 343 -19.24 21.12 27.07
N PHE A 344 -18.99 21.50 28.32
CA PHE A 344 -17.63 21.60 28.86
C PHE A 344 -17.16 20.29 29.48
N ALA A 345 -15.84 20.10 29.53
CA ALA A 345 -15.24 18.92 30.15
C ALA A 345 -15.40 18.90 31.68
N ASP A 346 -15.31 17.70 32.27
CA ASP A 346 -15.22 17.52 33.72
C ASP A 346 -13.86 18.02 34.25
N SER A 347 -13.83 18.44 35.51
CA SER A 347 -12.66 18.83 36.30
C SER A 347 -11.47 17.87 36.21
N SER A 348 -11.72 16.57 35.98
CA SER A 348 -10.67 15.56 35.79
C SER A 348 -9.93 15.71 34.45
N PHE A 349 -10.59 16.20 33.40
CA PHE A 349 -10.09 16.23 32.03
C PHE A 349 -9.85 17.65 31.50
N GLY A 350 -10.56 18.64 32.02
CA GLY A 350 -10.45 20.03 31.61
C GLY A 350 -10.58 21.02 32.75
N ASN A 351 -10.39 22.30 32.44
CA ASN A 351 -10.65 23.39 33.36
C ASN A 351 -12.13 23.76 33.30
N LEU A 352 -12.70 24.13 34.44
CA LEU A 352 -14.11 24.50 34.52
C LEU A 352 -14.31 25.94 34.01
N PRO A 353 -15.40 26.21 33.26
CA PRO A 353 -15.70 27.57 32.82
C PRO A 353 -16.12 28.44 34.01
N ASN A 354 -15.65 29.68 34.03
CA ASN A 354 -15.98 30.67 35.06
C ASN A 354 -16.07 32.06 34.42
N GLY A 355 -17.03 32.87 34.88
CA GLY A 355 -17.23 34.25 34.46
C GLY A 355 -18.20 34.38 33.28
N LEU A 356 -18.02 35.44 32.49
CA LEU A 356 -18.79 35.69 31.28
C LEU A 356 -18.22 34.86 30.13
N ILE A 357 -19.01 33.91 29.65
CA ILE A 357 -18.69 33.06 28.51
C ILE A 357 -19.46 33.59 27.30
N ARG A 358 -18.73 33.99 26.26
CA ARG A 358 -19.29 34.36 24.96
C ARG A 358 -19.19 33.19 24.00
N VAL A 359 -20.32 32.82 23.41
CA VAL A 359 -20.38 31.84 22.33
C VAL A 359 -20.68 32.60 21.03
N TRP A 360 -19.72 32.60 20.12
CA TRP A 360 -19.90 33.09 18.75
C TRP A 360 -20.40 31.95 17.87
N PHE A 361 -21.39 32.24 17.04
CA PHE A 361 -21.96 31.28 16.11
C PHE A 361 -22.39 31.96 14.82
N ARG A 362 -22.41 31.21 13.72
CA ARG A 362 -22.93 31.68 12.43
C ARG A 362 -24.22 30.95 12.08
N SER A 363 -25.29 31.71 11.85
CA SER A 363 -26.52 31.16 11.27
C SER A 363 -26.48 31.27 9.75
N SER A 364 -26.63 30.15 9.05
CA SER A 364 -26.60 30.04 7.58
C SER A 364 -27.84 29.36 7.03
N LEU A 365 -28.05 29.41 5.72
CA LEU A 365 -29.14 28.66 5.08
C LEU A 365 -28.91 27.14 5.18
N ASP A 366 -30.00 26.40 5.42
CA ASP A 366 -30.00 24.94 5.47
C ASP A 366 -30.34 24.34 4.09
N GLU A 367 -29.54 24.67 3.08
CA GLU A 367 -29.77 24.23 1.70
C GLU A 367 -28.45 23.92 0.98
N THR A 368 -28.48 22.94 0.06
CA THR A 368 -27.36 22.62 -0.82
C THR A 368 -27.46 23.44 -2.12
N TYR A 369 -26.47 24.30 -2.39
CA TYR A 369 -26.44 25.12 -3.61
C TYR A 369 -25.03 25.47 -4.09
N THR A 370 -24.93 25.98 -5.33
CA THR A 370 -23.69 26.50 -5.92
C THR A 370 -23.80 28.01 -6.11
N LEU A 371 -22.84 28.76 -5.58
CA LEU A 371 -22.74 30.21 -5.69
C LEU A 371 -21.89 30.58 -6.91
N ARG A 372 -22.42 31.40 -7.81
CA ARG A 372 -21.73 31.87 -9.01
C ARG A 372 -21.21 33.30 -8.81
N PRO A 373 -20.16 33.71 -9.55
CA PRO A 373 -19.69 35.10 -9.57
C PRO A 373 -20.77 36.17 -9.72
N ASP A 374 -21.75 35.92 -10.60
CA ASP A 374 -22.84 36.85 -10.89
C ASP A 374 -23.85 36.98 -9.74
N ASP A 375 -23.95 35.97 -8.86
CA ASP A 375 -24.91 35.95 -7.75
C ASP A 375 -24.50 36.93 -6.62
N ILE A 376 -23.20 37.18 -6.46
CA ILE A 376 -22.66 38.20 -5.57
C ILE A 376 -22.53 39.54 -6.31
N GLY A 377 -22.00 39.54 -7.53
CA GLY A 377 -21.68 40.78 -8.26
C GLY A 377 -20.62 41.64 -7.55
N LEU A 378 -20.63 42.95 -7.79
CA LEU A 378 -19.73 43.91 -7.14
C LEU A 378 -20.32 44.38 -5.79
N LYS A 379 -19.55 44.24 -4.72
CA LYS A 379 -19.95 44.66 -3.36
C LYS A 379 -18.92 45.59 -2.75
N ARG A 380 -19.36 46.44 -1.82
CA ARG A 380 -18.52 47.44 -1.16
C ARG A 380 -18.33 47.10 0.31
N ILE A 381 -17.08 47.08 0.77
CA ILE A 381 -16.70 46.91 2.16
C ILE A 381 -16.07 48.22 2.63
N ASN A 382 -16.59 48.80 3.71
CA ASN A 382 -16.04 50.01 4.32
C ASN A 382 -15.35 49.64 5.63
N MET A 383 -14.05 49.89 5.72
CA MET A 383 -13.23 49.62 6.89
C MET A 383 -12.66 50.92 7.43
N THR A 384 -12.61 51.06 8.76
CA THR A 384 -12.01 52.22 9.41
C THR A 384 -10.64 51.84 9.96
N TYR A 385 -9.63 52.66 9.71
CA TYR A 385 -8.25 52.36 10.07
C TYR A 385 -7.53 53.60 10.61
N LYS A 386 -6.42 53.38 11.31
CA LYS A 386 -5.54 54.44 11.82
C LYS A 386 -4.46 54.75 10.79
N GLY A 387 -4.42 55.99 10.31
CA GLY A 387 -3.39 56.47 9.38
C GLY A 387 -2.04 56.68 10.08
N ALA A 388 -1.03 57.08 9.30
CA ALA A 388 0.33 57.33 9.82
C ALA A 388 0.40 58.48 10.85
N ASP A 389 -0.59 59.37 10.82
CA ASP A 389 -0.79 60.49 11.74
C ASP A 389 -1.64 60.13 12.98
N ASN A 390 -2.03 58.86 13.14
CA ASN A 390 -2.89 58.34 14.20
C ASN A 390 -4.36 58.84 14.16
N ASN A 391 -4.77 59.53 13.09
CA ASN A 391 -6.17 59.86 12.83
C ASN A 391 -6.92 58.67 12.24
N THR A 392 -8.27 58.73 12.29
CA THR A 392 -9.12 57.63 11.81
C THR A 392 -9.64 57.94 10.42
N TYR A 393 -9.28 57.09 9.47
CA TYR A 393 -9.67 57.16 8.06
C TYR A 393 -10.57 55.98 7.69
N THR A 394 -11.21 56.05 6.52
CA THR A 394 -12.08 55.00 5.99
C THR A 394 -11.57 54.57 4.62
N ALA A 395 -11.22 53.29 4.51
CA ALA A 395 -10.93 52.63 3.25
C ALA A 395 -12.21 51.94 2.74
N THR A 396 -12.54 52.17 1.47
CA THR A 396 -13.60 51.43 0.78
C THR A 396 -12.97 50.48 -0.24
N PHE A 397 -13.26 49.20 -0.10
CA PHE A 397 -12.88 48.15 -1.04
C PHE A 397 -14.09 47.74 -1.88
N VAL A 398 -13.92 47.64 -3.19
CA VAL A 398 -14.90 46.96 -4.06
C VAL A 398 -14.43 45.54 -4.27
N VAL A 399 -15.27 44.57 -3.93
CA VAL A 399 -14.96 43.14 -3.99
C VAL A 399 -15.89 42.41 -4.95
N GLN A 400 -15.37 41.34 -5.55
CA GLN A 400 -16.11 40.46 -6.46
C GLN A 400 -15.68 39.00 -6.27
N LEU A 401 -16.63 38.07 -6.37
CA LEU A 401 -16.34 36.65 -6.49
C LEU A 401 -15.86 36.34 -7.92
N LYS A 402 -14.68 35.71 -8.09
CA LYS A 402 -14.10 35.39 -9.41
C LYS A 402 -14.26 33.92 -9.82
N SER A 403 -14.59 33.04 -8.87
CA SER A 403 -14.79 31.60 -9.10
C SER A 403 -16.08 31.12 -8.46
N THR A 404 -16.65 30.04 -8.98
CA THR A 404 -17.85 29.41 -8.39
C THR A 404 -17.51 28.71 -7.07
N VAL A 405 -18.40 28.78 -6.08
CA VAL A 405 -18.25 28.11 -4.77
C VAL A 405 -19.33 27.05 -4.61
N ASN A 406 -18.96 25.83 -4.23
CA ASN A 406 -19.82 24.65 -4.12
C ASN A 406 -19.77 23.97 -2.74
N SER A 407 -19.41 24.72 -1.69
CA SER A 407 -19.25 24.20 -0.32
C SER A 407 -20.53 24.19 0.53
N ALA A 408 -21.62 24.80 0.05
CA ALA A 408 -22.88 24.82 0.81
C ALA A 408 -23.54 23.43 0.83
N SER A 409 -23.88 22.94 2.02
CA SER A 409 -24.62 21.70 2.21
C SER A 409 -25.71 21.84 3.27
N SER A 410 -26.83 21.16 3.04
CA SER A 410 -27.92 21.02 4.01
C SER A 410 -27.52 20.08 5.16
N ALA A 411 -28.22 20.20 6.29
CA ALA A 411 -28.14 19.30 7.43
C ALA A 411 -28.59 17.88 7.07
N GLU A 412 -28.18 16.92 7.88
CA GLU A 412 -28.54 15.52 7.69
C GLU A 412 -30.06 15.31 7.84
N SER A 413 -30.67 14.52 6.94
CA SER A 413 -32.11 14.25 7.02
C SER A 413 -32.43 13.29 8.17
N ILE A 414 -33.68 13.29 8.65
CA ILE A 414 -34.13 12.40 9.73
C ILE A 414 -33.95 10.92 9.32
N ASP A 415 -34.13 10.60 8.05
CA ASP A 415 -34.01 9.24 7.52
C ASP A 415 -32.54 8.80 7.50
N ASP A 416 -31.64 9.71 7.12
CA ASP A 416 -30.20 9.47 7.17
C ASP A 416 -29.74 9.25 8.61
N ILE A 417 -30.17 10.08 9.57
CA ILE A 417 -29.80 9.93 11.00
C ILE A 417 -30.24 8.55 11.53
N ARG A 418 -31.42 8.06 11.12
CA ARG A 418 -31.94 6.75 11.55
C ARG A 418 -31.09 5.58 11.06
N VAL A 419 -30.39 5.74 9.95
CA VAL A 419 -29.49 4.73 9.38
C VAL A 419 -28.05 4.91 9.89
N SER A 420 -27.54 6.14 9.87
CA SER A 420 -26.16 6.51 10.24
C SER A 420 -25.87 6.27 11.73
N ALA A 421 -26.79 6.64 12.63
CA ALA A 421 -26.52 6.57 14.07
C ALA A 421 -26.34 5.14 14.59
N PRO A 422 -27.18 4.14 14.24
CA PRO A 422 -26.94 2.74 14.60
C PRO A 422 -25.67 2.16 13.97
N GLN A 423 -25.35 2.51 12.73
CA GLN A 423 -24.14 2.04 12.04
C GLN A 423 -22.87 2.58 12.71
N SER A 424 -22.87 3.87 13.06
CA SER A 424 -21.79 4.50 13.81
C SER A 424 -21.58 3.80 15.16
N TYR A 425 -22.67 3.53 15.90
CA TYR A 425 -22.63 2.81 17.17
C TYR A 425 -22.08 1.37 17.01
N ALA A 426 -22.52 0.64 15.98
CA ALA A 426 -22.08 -0.73 15.70
C ALA A 426 -20.57 -0.82 15.44
N SER A 427 -20.03 0.15 14.69
CA SER A 427 -18.58 0.22 14.40
C SER A 427 -17.73 0.54 15.64
N GLN A 428 -18.32 1.03 16.74
CA GLN A 428 -17.62 1.51 17.94
C GLN A 428 -16.49 2.50 17.62
N ASN A 429 -16.64 3.30 16.55
CA ASN A 429 -15.62 4.22 16.05
C ASN A 429 -14.32 3.54 15.64
N ARG A 430 -14.40 2.28 15.20
CA ARG A 430 -13.30 1.52 14.60
C ARG A 430 -13.79 0.94 13.29
N MET A 431 -12.99 1.11 12.25
CA MET A 431 -13.29 0.49 10.97
C MET A 431 -12.48 -0.80 10.88
N ILE A 432 -13.17 -1.94 10.96
CA ILE A 432 -12.58 -3.28 10.88
C ILE A 432 -13.25 -4.06 9.75
N THR A 433 -14.58 -4.00 9.71
CA THR A 433 -15.37 -4.67 8.68
C THR A 433 -15.66 -3.72 7.53
N ALA A 434 -15.86 -4.27 6.33
CA ALA A 434 -16.28 -3.48 5.17
C ALA A 434 -17.56 -2.67 5.43
N SER A 435 -18.47 -3.19 6.27
CA SER A 435 -19.67 -2.45 6.67
C SER A 435 -19.36 -1.21 7.50
N ASP A 436 -18.33 -1.27 8.35
CA ASP A 436 -17.91 -0.11 9.16
C ASP A 436 -17.38 1.01 8.27
N TYR A 437 -16.60 0.66 7.24
CA TYR A 437 -16.12 1.62 6.24
C TYR A 437 -17.27 2.29 5.47
N ASN A 438 -18.33 1.55 5.14
CA ASN A 438 -19.51 2.10 4.47
C ASN A 438 -20.24 3.14 5.32
N GLY A 439 -20.60 2.79 6.55
CA GLY A 439 -21.34 3.68 7.43
C GLY A 439 -20.52 4.91 7.82
N PHE A 440 -19.23 4.71 8.10
CA PHE A 440 -18.36 5.78 8.55
C PHE A 440 -17.99 6.79 7.43
N LEU A 441 -17.55 6.30 6.26
CA LEU A 441 -17.19 7.18 5.14
C LEU A 441 -18.43 7.83 4.52
N GLY A 442 -19.56 7.12 4.53
CA GLY A 442 -20.85 7.63 4.06
C GLY A 442 -21.39 8.78 4.91
N SER A 443 -21.39 8.63 6.24
CA SER A 443 -21.89 9.67 7.16
C SER A 443 -21.02 10.95 7.20
N THR A 444 -19.76 10.87 6.77
CA THR A 444 -18.82 11.99 6.89
C THR A 444 -18.77 12.89 5.65
N SER A 445 -19.30 12.48 4.48
CA SER A 445 -19.14 13.23 3.22
C SER A 445 -20.43 13.41 2.40
N ASP A 446 -20.86 14.67 2.21
CA ASP A 446 -22.06 15.01 1.41
C ASP A 446 -21.84 14.98 -0.11
N ASN A 447 -20.59 15.13 -0.54
CA ASN A 447 -20.23 15.08 -1.95
C ASN A 447 -20.35 13.66 -2.53
N MET A 448 -20.66 12.68 -1.68
CA MET A 448 -20.79 11.28 -2.03
C MET A 448 -22.24 10.88 -2.16
N LYS A 449 -22.62 10.43 -3.35
CA LYS A 449 -23.97 9.91 -3.59
C LYS A 449 -24.11 8.47 -3.12
N LYS A 450 -23.06 7.65 -3.29
CA LYS A 450 -23.02 6.25 -2.84
C LYS A 450 -21.59 5.77 -2.61
N ILE A 451 -21.40 4.91 -1.60
CA ILE A 451 -20.13 4.29 -1.23
C ILE A 451 -20.33 2.79 -1.02
N LYS A 452 -19.35 1.98 -1.43
CA LYS A 452 -19.27 0.56 -1.10
C LYS A 452 -17.83 0.14 -0.85
N ALA A 453 -17.55 -0.29 0.35
CA ALA A 453 -16.31 -0.87 0.79
C ALA A 453 -16.40 -2.39 0.65
N VAL A 454 -15.30 -2.99 0.22
CA VAL A 454 -15.13 -4.42 0.12
C VAL A 454 -13.81 -4.76 0.79
N ASN A 455 -13.85 -5.66 1.77
CA ASN A 455 -12.62 -6.13 2.41
C ASN A 455 -11.90 -7.06 1.43
N ARG A 456 -10.68 -6.70 1.08
CA ARG A 456 -9.77 -7.55 0.35
C ARG A 456 -8.91 -8.29 1.38
N THR A 457 -9.42 -9.42 1.86
CA THR A 457 -8.76 -10.26 2.87
C THR A 457 -7.47 -10.90 2.36
N HIS A 458 -7.22 -10.86 1.04
CA HIS A 458 -6.01 -11.38 0.41
C HIS A 458 -5.65 -10.49 -0.78
N SER A 459 -4.76 -9.53 -0.57
CA SER A 459 -4.06 -8.89 -1.68
C SER A 459 -2.75 -9.65 -1.90
N GLY A 460 -2.85 -10.83 -2.53
CA GLY A 460 -1.71 -11.53 -3.14
C GLY A 460 -1.11 -10.77 -4.32
N PHE A 461 -0.97 -9.45 -4.18
CA PHE A 461 -0.38 -8.55 -5.15
C PHE A 461 0.57 -7.66 -4.39
N SER A 462 1.86 -8.00 -4.51
CA SER A 462 2.97 -7.12 -4.20
C SER A 462 2.72 -5.75 -4.81
N ARG A 463 3.02 -4.67 -4.06
CA ARG A 463 3.00 -3.28 -4.58
C ARG A 463 3.86 -3.10 -5.84
N TYR A 464 4.73 -4.07 -6.12
CA TYR A 464 5.68 -4.08 -7.21
C TYR A 464 5.22 -4.86 -8.46
N VAL A 465 4.00 -5.42 -8.48
CA VAL A 465 3.43 -6.10 -9.67
C VAL A 465 2.44 -5.17 -10.39
N ASP A 466 2.64 -4.99 -11.70
CA ASP A 466 1.79 -4.16 -12.56
C ASP A 466 0.40 -4.80 -12.74
N LEU A 467 -0.65 -4.00 -12.50
CA LEU A 467 -2.06 -4.40 -12.39
C LEU A 467 -2.73 -4.72 -13.74
N LYS A 468 -1.95 -4.96 -14.81
CA LYS A 468 -2.45 -5.05 -16.19
C LYS A 468 -2.21 -6.39 -16.90
N ASP A 469 -1.93 -7.49 -16.20
CA ASP A 469 -1.81 -8.80 -16.85
C ASP A 469 -3.13 -9.61 -16.80
N PRO A 470 -3.84 -9.77 -17.94
CA PRO A 470 -5.07 -10.55 -18.03
C PRO A 470 -4.86 -12.08 -18.12
N THR A 471 -3.61 -12.58 -18.12
CA THR A 471 -3.31 -14.00 -18.36
C THR A 471 -3.24 -14.86 -17.10
N GLY A 472 -3.21 -14.25 -15.91
CA GLY A 472 -3.22 -14.98 -14.63
C GLY A 472 -1.96 -15.83 -14.35
N ALA A 473 -0.87 -15.62 -15.08
CA ALA A 473 0.41 -16.26 -14.80
C ALA A 473 1.16 -15.48 -13.69
N TYR A 474 1.64 -16.20 -12.68
CA TYR A 474 2.50 -15.65 -11.62
C TYR A 474 3.75 -15.02 -12.26
N SER A 475 3.92 -13.71 -12.13
CA SER A 475 5.10 -13.01 -12.66
C SER A 475 6.20 -12.94 -11.61
N ASN A 476 7.43 -13.26 -11.98
CA ASN A 476 8.61 -13.14 -11.10
C ASN A 476 8.72 -11.71 -10.54
N LEU A 477 9.04 -11.59 -9.25
CA LEU A 477 9.32 -10.29 -8.62
C LEU A 477 10.78 -9.90 -8.91
N ARG A 478 10.98 -8.66 -9.39
CA ARG A 478 12.32 -8.11 -9.64
C ARG A 478 12.55 -6.89 -8.74
N LEU A 479 13.62 -6.95 -7.96
CA LEU A 479 14.01 -5.90 -7.02
C LEU A 479 15.42 -5.43 -7.33
N PHE A 480 15.67 -4.13 -7.19
CA PHE A 480 16.94 -3.50 -7.53
C PHE A 480 17.53 -2.82 -6.31
N GLY A 481 18.84 -2.99 -6.10
CA GLY A 481 19.61 -2.27 -5.09
C GLY A 481 20.97 -1.82 -5.64
N THR A 482 21.61 -0.90 -4.92
CA THR A 482 22.87 -0.27 -5.36
C THR A 482 24.00 -0.38 -4.34
N ASP A 483 23.73 -0.91 -3.16
CA ASP A 483 24.64 -0.98 -2.01
C ASP A 483 25.22 -2.39 -1.79
N GLY A 484 25.07 -3.29 -2.77
CA GLY A 484 25.45 -4.69 -2.60
C GLY A 484 26.93 -4.85 -2.28
N LYS A 485 27.23 -5.64 -1.25
CA LYS A 485 28.59 -6.08 -0.91
C LYS A 485 28.71 -7.56 -1.24
N LEU A 486 29.51 -7.89 -2.24
CA LEU A 486 29.77 -9.27 -2.66
C LEU A 486 31.16 -9.69 -2.19
N TYR A 487 31.26 -10.76 -1.42
CA TYR A 487 32.54 -11.25 -0.92
C TYR A 487 32.59 -12.78 -0.82
N SER A 488 33.80 -13.29 -0.63
CA SER A 488 34.06 -14.71 -0.41
C SER A 488 34.64 -14.96 0.98
N CYS A 489 34.15 -15.98 1.68
CA CYS A 489 34.64 -16.35 3.00
C CYS A 489 34.97 -17.85 3.08
N ASN A 490 36.08 -18.20 3.74
CA ASN A 490 36.47 -19.58 3.97
C ASN A 490 35.76 -20.09 5.23
N LYS A 491 34.85 -21.05 5.10
CA LYS A 491 34.13 -21.64 6.23
C LYS A 491 34.46 -23.13 6.39
N ARG A 492 34.14 -23.69 7.56
CA ARG A 492 34.27 -25.12 7.87
C ARG A 492 32.92 -25.68 8.28
N LYS A 493 32.37 -26.58 7.47
CA LYS A 493 31.13 -27.30 7.81
C LYS A 493 31.48 -28.53 8.64
N THR A 494 31.00 -28.59 9.88
CA THR A 494 31.23 -29.73 10.78
C THR A 494 29.94 -30.50 10.98
N THR A 495 30.02 -31.82 10.91
CA THR A 495 28.89 -32.70 11.29
C THR A 495 29.37 -33.82 12.19
N ILE A 496 28.60 -34.09 13.24
CA ILE A 496 28.89 -35.12 14.22
C ILE A 496 27.95 -36.29 13.98
N ALA A 497 28.55 -37.47 13.78
CA ALA A 497 27.86 -38.75 13.74
C ALA A 497 28.15 -39.51 15.03
N SER A 498 27.12 -40.00 15.71
CA SER A 498 27.24 -40.79 16.94
C SER A 498 26.34 -42.02 16.86
N ASP A 499 26.83 -43.16 17.36
CA ASP A 499 26.06 -44.42 17.46
C ASP A 499 25.48 -44.95 16.14
N ILE A 500 26.17 -44.71 15.01
CA ILE A 500 25.76 -45.19 13.68
C ILE A 500 26.82 -46.10 13.05
N SER A 501 26.39 -47.01 12.16
CA SER A 501 27.29 -47.94 11.49
C SER A 501 28.22 -47.24 10.48
N ALA A 502 29.42 -47.80 10.23
CA ALA A 502 30.39 -47.24 9.29
C ALA A 502 29.82 -46.98 7.88
N ALA A 503 28.92 -47.84 7.39
CA ALA A 503 28.24 -47.63 6.12
C ALA A 503 27.26 -46.44 6.17
N GLN A 504 26.54 -46.26 7.27
CA GLN A 504 25.65 -45.11 7.48
C GLN A 504 26.43 -43.81 7.66
N VAL A 505 27.61 -43.84 8.31
CA VAL A 505 28.51 -42.68 8.37
C VAL A 505 28.86 -42.21 6.95
N PHE A 506 29.26 -43.15 6.09
CA PHE A 506 29.60 -42.84 4.70
C PHE A 506 28.39 -42.36 3.89
N ASP A 507 27.30 -43.12 3.85
CA ASP A 507 26.17 -42.87 2.96
C ASP A 507 25.34 -41.64 3.38
N SER A 508 25.23 -41.34 4.68
CA SER A 508 24.45 -40.21 5.19
C SER A 508 25.23 -38.91 5.29
N TYR A 509 26.56 -38.96 5.52
CA TYR A 509 27.38 -37.77 5.79
C TYR A 509 28.45 -37.55 4.72
N ILE A 510 29.44 -38.44 4.62
CA ILE A 510 30.62 -38.25 3.74
C ILE A 510 30.19 -38.12 2.26
N LYS A 511 29.24 -38.95 1.81
CA LYS A 511 28.74 -38.92 0.43
C LYS A 511 28.13 -37.57 0.04
N ARG A 512 27.48 -36.86 0.98
CA ARG A 512 26.78 -35.59 0.70
C ARG A 512 27.74 -34.40 0.57
N PHE A 513 28.90 -34.47 1.21
CA PHE A 513 29.90 -33.38 1.19
C PHE A 513 30.57 -33.21 -0.16
N VAL A 514 30.73 -34.28 -0.93
CA VAL A 514 31.33 -34.21 -2.28
C VAL A 514 30.37 -33.61 -3.31
N SER A 515 29.07 -33.53 -3.00
CA SER A 515 28.06 -32.85 -3.81
C SER A 515 27.74 -31.41 -3.38
N ASP A 516 28.49 -30.85 -2.43
CA ASP A 516 28.28 -29.49 -1.93
C ASP A 516 28.90 -28.45 -2.89
N ASP A 517 28.10 -27.50 -3.36
CA ASP A 517 28.53 -26.51 -4.35
C ASP A 517 29.58 -25.52 -3.77
N GLU A 518 29.58 -25.28 -2.45
CA GLU A 518 30.61 -24.45 -1.83
C GLU A 518 31.99 -25.15 -1.78
N LEU A 519 32.04 -26.50 -1.82
CA LEU A 519 33.30 -27.24 -2.01
C LEU A 519 33.82 -27.08 -3.43
N ILE A 520 32.92 -27.01 -4.40
CA ILE A 520 33.25 -26.81 -5.81
C ILE A 520 33.80 -25.40 -6.02
N ASN A 521 33.18 -24.39 -5.40
CA ASN A 521 33.70 -23.03 -5.37
C ASN A 521 35.13 -22.99 -4.81
N LEU A 522 35.38 -23.70 -3.69
CA LEU A 522 36.72 -23.81 -3.12
C LEU A 522 37.72 -24.43 -4.10
N TYR A 523 37.33 -25.53 -4.76
CA TYR A 523 38.18 -26.21 -5.74
C TYR A 523 38.54 -25.28 -6.91
N TYR A 524 37.56 -24.70 -7.59
CA TYR A 524 37.85 -23.87 -8.76
C TYR A 524 38.56 -22.57 -8.41
N ASN A 525 38.24 -21.94 -7.28
CA ASN A 525 38.89 -20.71 -6.86
C ASN A 525 40.34 -20.95 -6.42
N LYS A 526 40.58 -21.90 -5.51
CA LYS A 526 41.92 -22.09 -4.91
C LYS A 526 42.91 -22.82 -5.82
N PHE A 527 42.43 -23.57 -6.81
CA PHE A 527 43.30 -24.20 -7.82
C PHE A 527 43.42 -23.38 -9.12
N ALA A 528 42.74 -22.23 -9.27
CA ALA A 528 42.75 -21.42 -10.49
C ALA A 528 44.18 -21.11 -10.98
N ASN A 529 45.04 -20.57 -10.10
CA ASN A 529 46.44 -20.26 -10.43
C ASN A 529 47.22 -21.51 -10.86
N THR A 530 46.99 -22.64 -10.21
CA THR A 530 47.63 -23.91 -10.59
C THR A 530 47.21 -24.37 -11.99
N PHE A 531 45.94 -24.20 -12.37
CA PHE A 531 45.47 -24.56 -13.70
C PHE A 531 46.02 -23.64 -14.80
N VAL A 532 46.22 -22.36 -14.48
CA VAL A 532 46.91 -21.40 -15.35
C VAL A 532 48.40 -21.76 -15.49
N ASP A 533 49.08 -22.09 -14.40
CA ASP A 533 50.50 -22.47 -14.40
C ASP A 533 50.75 -23.77 -15.17
N LEU A 534 49.82 -24.74 -15.10
CA LEU A 534 49.91 -25.99 -15.87
C LEU A 534 50.04 -25.71 -17.37
N LYS A 535 49.39 -24.68 -17.91
CA LYS A 535 49.53 -24.29 -19.33
C LYS A 535 50.98 -23.95 -19.67
N SER A 536 51.67 -23.21 -18.81
CA SER A 536 53.06 -22.76 -19.03
C SER A 536 54.08 -23.91 -19.02
N THR A 537 53.71 -25.03 -18.40
CA THR A 537 54.55 -26.23 -18.28
C THR A 537 54.58 -27.06 -19.57
N TYR A 538 53.55 -27.00 -20.41
CA TYR A 538 53.47 -27.72 -21.69
C TYR A 538 53.78 -26.75 -22.84
N SER A 539 55.06 -26.62 -23.21
CA SER A 539 55.53 -25.68 -24.23
C SER A 539 54.77 -25.77 -25.58
N LEU A 540 54.36 -24.61 -26.12
CA LEU A 540 54.08 -24.31 -27.54
C LEU A 540 52.84 -24.91 -28.27
N ASN A 541 51.82 -25.46 -27.60
CA ASN A 541 50.64 -25.95 -28.34
C ASN A 541 49.41 -25.04 -28.18
N SER A 542 49.19 -24.15 -29.15
CA SER A 542 47.90 -23.48 -29.31
C SER A 542 46.93 -24.46 -29.98
N PHE A 543 46.09 -25.12 -29.18
CA PHE A 543 45.04 -25.97 -29.71
C PHE A 543 43.85 -25.12 -30.17
N SER A 544 43.38 -25.35 -31.39
CA SER A 544 42.17 -24.72 -31.93
C SER A 544 41.01 -25.71 -31.98
N TRP A 545 39.80 -25.20 -31.76
CA TRP A 545 38.57 -25.97 -31.86
C TRP A 545 38.10 -26.05 -33.32
N ALA A 546 37.86 -27.26 -33.82
CA ALA A 546 37.20 -27.49 -35.09
C ALA A 546 35.75 -27.92 -34.83
N GLN A 547 34.81 -27.05 -35.18
CA GLN A 547 33.39 -27.30 -34.99
C GLN A 547 32.84 -28.18 -36.13
N SER A 548 31.95 -29.13 -35.81
CA SER A 548 31.19 -29.88 -36.83
C SER A 548 30.21 -28.95 -37.55
N THR A 549 30.12 -29.11 -38.87
CA THR A 549 29.26 -28.29 -39.75
C THR A 549 27.77 -28.58 -39.57
N GLN A 550 27.42 -29.81 -39.14
CA GLN A 550 26.03 -30.25 -38.98
C GLN A 550 25.56 -30.19 -37.52
N TYR A 551 26.48 -30.36 -36.56
CA TYR A 551 26.17 -30.43 -35.14
C TYR A 551 27.04 -29.43 -34.35
N PRO A 552 26.56 -28.19 -34.14
CA PRO A 552 27.37 -27.08 -33.66
C PRO A 552 27.93 -27.25 -32.23
N LEU A 553 27.36 -28.17 -31.44
CA LEU A 553 27.85 -28.53 -30.10
C LEU A 553 28.98 -29.56 -30.12
N THR A 554 29.34 -30.09 -31.29
CA THR A 554 30.34 -31.16 -31.41
C THR A 554 31.53 -30.71 -32.25
N GLY A 555 32.70 -31.29 -31.98
CA GLY A 555 33.93 -30.94 -32.66
C GLY A 555 35.13 -31.77 -32.20
N TYR A 556 36.32 -31.31 -32.54
CA TYR A 556 37.61 -31.92 -32.17
C TYR A 556 38.71 -30.87 -32.09
N PHE A 557 39.84 -31.22 -31.47
CA PHE A 557 40.98 -30.31 -31.32
C PHE A 557 42.01 -30.47 -32.44
N LEU A 558 42.47 -29.34 -32.95
CA LEU A 558 43.54 -29.23 -33.92
C LEU A 558 44.75 -28.54 -33.31
N ASN A 559 45.94 -28.93 -33.76
CA ASN A 559 47.15 -28.12 -33.65
C ASN A 559 47.71 -27.93 -35.06
N GLY A 560 47.53 -26.73 -35.63
CA GLY A 560 47.73 -26.50 -37.06
C GLY A 560 46.71 -27.29 -37.89
N THR A 561 47.12 -28.43 -38.44
CA THR A 561 46.29 -29.32 -39.27
C THR A 561 46.13 -30.74 -38.71
N THR A 562 46.81 -31.07 -37.60
CA THR A 562 46.79 -32.41 -37.02
C THR A 562 45.71 -32.50 -35.95
N ILE A 563 44.92 -33.57 -35.98
CA ILE A 563 43.91 -33.87 -34.95
C ILE A 563 44.59 -34.47 -33.74
N HIS A 564 44.28 -33.94 -32.56
CA HIS A 564 44.82 -34.42 -31.30
C HIS A 564 43.75 -35.12 -30.45
N GLY A 565 44.15 -36.23 -29.85
CA GLY A 565 43.33 -36.93 -28.87
C GLY A 565 43.30 -36.20 -27.53
N VAL A 566 42.29 -36.52 -26.72
CA VAL A 566 42.03 -35.98 -25.39
C VAL A 566 41.79 -37.12 -24.39
N GLY A 567 41.95 -36.83 -23.10
CA GLY A 567 41.67 -37.78 -22.00
C GLY A 567 42.87 -38.59 -21.53
N GLU A 568 42.61 -39.61 -20.70
CA GLU A 568 43.61 -40.33 -19.88
C GLU A 568 44.80 -40.92 -20.66
N ASN A 569 44.59 -41.29 -21.93
CA ASN A 569 45.64 -41.90 -22.76
C ASN A 569 46.62 -40.89 -23.37
N GLN A 570 46.46 -39.59 -23.10
CA GLN A 570 47.33 -38.54 -23.62
C GLN A 570 48.40 -38.18 -22.59
N SER A 571 49.60 -37.83 -23.06
CA SER A 571 50.71 -37.38 -22.21
C SER A 571 50.93 -35.85 -22.25
N SER A 572 49.99 -35.11 -22.87
CA SER A 572 50.06 -33.65 -23.07
C SER A 572 49.04 -32.91 -22.21
N TYR A 573 48.97 -31.58 -22.31
CA TYR A 573 47.98 -30.75 -21.61
C TYR A 573 46.53 -31.24 -21.81
N LEU A 574 46.23 -31.90 -22.94
CA LEU A 574 44.91 -32.46 -23.25
C LEU A 574 44.51 -33.69 -22.40
N GLN A 575 45.41 -34.24 -21.57
CA GLN A 575 45.09 -35.31 -20.63
C GLN A 575 44.06 -34.88 -19.57
N LEU A 576 44.03 -33.58 -19.27
CA LEU A 576 43.12 -32.97 -18.30
C LEU A 576 41.69 -32.82 -18.86
N ILE A 577 41.52 -32.94 -20.19
CA ILE A 577 40.21 -32.91 -20.84
C ILE A 577 39.53 -34.27 -20.63
N ARG A 578 38.79 -34.37 -19.54
CA ARG A 578 37.91 -35.49 -19.22
C ARG A 578 36.45 -35.03 -19.28
N THR A 579 35.51 -35.97 -19.30
CA THR A 579 34.08 -35.64 -19.21
C THR A 579 33.82 -34.82 -17.95
N GLY A 580 33.23 -33.63 -18.10
CA GLY A 580 32.99 -32.67 -17.03
C GLY A 580 34.09 -31.64 -16.80
N ALA A 581 35.20 -31.66 -17.55
CA ALA A 581 36.20 -30.60 -17.49
C ALA A 581 35.64 -29.32 -18.13
N MET A 582 36.02 -28.17 -17.55
CA MET A 582 35.63 -26.84 -18.03
C MET A 582 36.77 -26.28 -18.88
N LEU A 583 36.44 -25.78 -20.07
CA LEU A 583 37.41 -25.31 -21.06
C LEU A 583 37.16 -23.83 -21.33
N LYS A 584 38.20 -23.02 -21.14
CA LYS A 584 38.19 -21.60 -21.50
C LYS A 584 38.72 -21.44 -22.93
N PHE A 585 37.92 -20.88 -23.82
CA PHE A 585 38.28 -20.57 -25.20
C PHE A 585 38.33 -19.06 -25.43
N THR A 586 39.12 -18.63 -26.40
CA THR A 586 39.08 -17.24 -26.90
C THR A 586 38.88 -17.24 -28.41
N TYR A 587 37.97 -16.40 -28.89
CA TYR A 587 37.77 -16.15 -30.31
C TYR A 587 37.42 -14.68 -30.53
N GLY A 588 38.20 -13.98 -31.38
CA GLY A 588 37.95 -12.56 -31.69
C GLY A 588 38.00 -11.61 -30.48
N GLY A 589 38.72 -11.97 -29.42
CA GLY A 589 38.77 -11.21 -28.16
C GLY A 589 37.62 -11.49 -27.18
N THR A 590 36.65 -12.34 -27.55
CA THR A 590 35.59 -12.82 -26.64
C THR A 590 35.98 -14.16 -26.03
N GLU A 591 35.73 -14.32 -24.74
CA GLU A 591 35.95 -15.56 -24.00
C GLU A 591 34.69 -16.44 -24.01
N TYR A 592 34.87 -17.74 -24.13
CA TYR A 592 33.80 -18.72 -24.08
C TYR A 592 34.17 -19.84 -23.10
N TRP A 593 33.24 -20.20 -22.24
CA TRP A 593 33.36 -21.35 -21.35
C TRP A 593 32.54 -22.51 -21.89
N ALA A 594 33.13 -23.70 -21.91
CA ALA A 594 32.44 -24.91 -22.34
C ALA A 594 32.77 -26.10 -21.45
N GLN A 595 31.74 -26.85 -21.04
CA GLN A 595 31.87 -28.13 -20.39
C GLN A 595 31.94 -29.27 -21.42
N VAL A 596 32.85 -30.23 -21.19
CA VAL A 596 32.90 -31.46 -21.97
C VAL A 596 31.81 -32.45 -21.55
N LYS A 597 30.79 -32.66 -22.40
CA LYS A 597 29.70 -33.62 -22.16
C LYS A 597 30.07 -35.05 -22.53
N ARG A 598 30.71 -35.24 -23.68
CA ARG A 598 31.02 -36.58 -24.22
C ARG A 598 32.34 -36.56 -24.96
N ILE A 599 33.12 -37.63 -24.80
CA ILE A 599 34.34 -37.90 -25.57
C ILE A 599 34.18 -39.28 -26.21
N TYR A 600 34.28 -39.34 -27.54
CA TYR A 600 34.27 -40.59 -28.31
C TYR A 600 35.68 -40.93 -28.79
N ASN A 601 36.12 -42.17 -28.57
CA ASN A 601 37.43 -42.69 -28.99
C ASN A 601 38.60 -41.72 -28.68
N ASN A 602 38.68 -41.24 -27.43
CA ASN A 602 39.68 -40.25 -27.00
C ASN A 602 39.71 -38.97 -27.86
N GLY A 603 38.59 -38.56 -28.46
CA GLY A 603 38.51 -37.34 -29.31
C GLY A 603 39.07 -37.49 -30.73
N LEU A 604 39.48 -38.69 -31.14
CA LEU A 604 40.06 -38.95 -32.47
C LEU A 604 39.03 -39.32 -33.54
N GLY A 605 37.82 -39.72 -33.14
CA GLY A 605 36.78 -40.16 -34.07
C GLY A 605 37.06 -41.52 -34.69
N VAL A 606 36.52 -41.77 -35.89
CA VAL A 606 36.81 -42.93 -36.72
C VAL A 606 38.00 -42.65 -37.64
N ASP A 607 38.75 -43.69 -38.00
CA ASP A 607 39.86 -43.53 -38.93
C ASP A 607 39.35 -43.53 -40.38
N ASN A 608 39.98 -42.72 -41.24
CA ASN A 608 39.72 -42.74 -42.67
C ASN A 608 40.33 -43.99 -43.33
N ALA A 609 40.15 -44.16 -44.65
CA ALA A 609 40.71 -45.30 -45.40
C ALA A 609 42.26 -45.38 -45.38
N SER A 610 42.95 -44.33 -44.96
CA SER A 610 44.41 -44.27 -44.80
C SER A 610 44.87 -44.57 -43.36
N GLY A 611 43.95 -44.78 -42.42
CA GLY A 611 44.25 -45.02 -41.00
C GLY A 611 44.48 -43.74 -40.19
N ASP A 612 44.20 -42.56 -40.74
CA ASP A 612 44.30 -41.29 -40.01
C ASP A 612 42.97 -40.96 -39.31
N PRO A 613 43.00 -40.44 -38.07
CA PRO A 613 41.80 -40.06 -37.34
C PRO A 613 41.07 -38.91 -38.06
N THR A 614 39.75 -39.00 -38.14
CA THR A 614 38.91 -37.98 -38.80
C THR A 614 38.35 -36.94 -37.84
N GLY A 615 38.39 -37.18 -36.53
CA GLY A 615 37.75 -36.34 -35.52
C GLY A 615 36.22 -36.42 -35.52
N ILE A 616 35.63 -37.30 -36.33
CA ILE A 616 34.18 -37.45 -36.51
C ILE A 616 33.77 -38.88 -36.11
N THR A 617 32.56 -39.03 -35.57
CA THR A 617 31.95 -40.31 -35.18
C THR A 617 31.27 -40.99 -36.38
N PRO A 618 30.85 -42.27 -36.27
CA PRO A 618 30.09 -42.93 -37.34
C PRO A 618 28.77 -42.24 -37.74
N ASP A 619 28.25 -41.36 -36.87
CA ASP A 619 26.98 -40.64 -37.04
C ASP A 619 27.18 -39.18 -37.53
N ASP A 620 28.33 -38.87 -38.13
CA ASP A 620 28.72 -37.53 -38.61
C ASP A 620 28.81 -36.42 -37.53
N GLN A 621 28.78 -36.79 -36.25
CA GLN A 621 29.00 -35.88 -35.12
C GLN A 621 30.50 -35.73 -34.83
N GLY A 622 30.95 -34.57 -34.35
CA GLY A 622 32.33 -34.44 -33.85
C GLY A 622 32.62 -35.37 -32.67
N ALA A 623 33.87 -35.79 -32.53
CA ALA A 623 34.30 -36.77 -31.53
C ALA A 623 34.17 -36.27 -30.08
N ILE A 624 34.13 -34.95 -29.87
CA ILE A 624 33.91 -34.31 -28.57
C ILE A 624 32.61 -33.52 -28.63
N SER A 625 31.75 -33.67 -27.63
CA SER A 625 30.54 -32.85 -27.45
C SER A 625 30.74 -31.90 -26.28
N LEU A 626 30.43 -30.63 -26.52
CA LEU A 626 30.37 -29.56 -25.54
C LEU A 626 28.92 -29.22 -25.20
N ASP A 627 28.71 -28.48 -24.13
CA ASP A 627 27.42 -27.91 -23.70
C ASP A 627 27.03 -26.65 -24.49
N VAL A 628 28.02 -25.86 -24.91
CA VAL A 628 27.86 -24.64 -25.71
C VAL A 628 28.50 -24.77 -27.08
N ALA A 629 27.93 -24.07 -28.07
CA ALA A 629 28.49 -24.00 -29.40
C ALA A 629 29.69 -23.05 -29.42
N ILE A 630 30.89 -23.61 -29.61
CA ILE A 630 32.13 -22.83 -29.74
C ILE A 630 32.42 -22.58 -31.22
N PRO A 631 32.70 -21.33 -31.64
CA PRO A 631 33.08 -21.02 -33.00
C PRO A 631 34.29 -21.83 -33.47
N SER A 632 34.27 -22.29 -34.72
CA SER A 632 35.46 -22.93 -35.32
C SER A 632 36.64 -21.96 -35.33
N ASN A 633 37.84 -22.49 -35.08
CA ASN A 633 39.11 -21.76 -34.88
C ASN A 633 39.24 -21.01 -33.55
N ALA A 634 38.33 -21.20 -32.58
CA ALA A 634 38.54 -20.70 -31.21
C ALA A 634 39.77 -21.38 -30.57
N THR A 635 40.63 -20.60 -29.91
CA THR A 635 41.85 -21.13 -29.28
C THR A 635 41.58 -21.51 -27.83
N LEU A 636 41.99 -22.71 -27.43
CA LEU A 636 41.92 -23.17 -26.05
C LEU A 636 42.93 -22.41 -25.17
N GLN A 637 42.44 -21.71 -24.15
CA GLN A 637 43.25 -20.94 -23.21
C GLN A 637 43.67 -21.76 -22.00
N THR A 638 42.70 -22.29 -21.26
CA THR A 638 42.93 -22.93 -19.96
C THR A 638 41.96 -24.10 -19.78
N ILE A 639 42.45 -25.20 -19.22
CA ILE A 639 41.64 -26.37 -18.86
C ILE A 639 41.49 -26.37 -17.34
N TYR A 640 40.25 -26.33 -16.89
CA TYR A 640 39.84 -26.54 -15.50
C TYR A 640 39.43 -28.02 -15.37
N PRO A 641 40.25 -28.87 -14.74
CA PRO A 641 39.95 -30.29 -14.61
C PRO A 641 38.61 -30.55 -13.92
N ALA A 642 37.97 -31.67 -14.26
CA ALA A 642 36.72 -32.06 -13.62
C ALA A 642 36.98 -32.49 -12.17
N ILE A 643 36.13 -32.06 -11.24
CA ILE A 643 36.02 -32.67 -9.92
C ILE A 643 34.95 -33.77 -9.94
N SER A 644 35.28 -34.96 -9.43
CA SER A 644 34.31 -36.06 -9.32
C SER A 644 33.35 -35.81 -8.15
N ARG A 645 32.05 -35.71 -8.45
CA ARG A 645 30.96 -35.56 -7.46
C ARG A 645 30.47 -36.90 -6.88
N GLN A 646 31.08 -38.03 -7.28
CA GLN A 646 30.69 -39.36 -6.80
C GLN A 646 31.92 -40.20 -6.49
N PHE A 647 31.87 -40.91 -5.37
CA PHE A 647 32.88 -41.91 -5.05
C PHE A 647 32.70 -43.16 -5.92
N THR A 648 33.79 -43.65 -6.49
CA THR A 648 33.82 -44.95 -7.14
C THR A 648 33.59 -46.06 -6.12
N LYS A 649 33.19 -47.25 -6.60
CA LYS A 649 32.97 -48.42 -5.73
C LYS A 649 34.22 -48.77 -4.91
N THR A 650 35.40 -48.58 -5.50
CA THR A 650 36.69 -48.83 -4.85
C THR A 650 36.93 -47.82 -3.73
N GLU A 651 36.83 -46.52 -4.02
CA GLU A 651 37.01 -45.45 -3.02
C GLU A 651 36.05 -45.60 -1.84
N ARG A 652 34.76 -45.89 -2.11
CA ARG A 652 33.76 -46.15 -1.07
C ARG A 652 34.20 -47.27 -0.13
N ASN A 653 34.66 -48.39 -0.68
CA ASN A 653 35.04 -49.54 0.12
C ASN A 653 36.27 -49.22 0.99
N THR A 654 37.27 -48.55 0.42
CA THR A 654 38.45 -48.11 1.16
C THR A 654 38.07 -47.18 2.31
N ILE A 655 37.25 -46.15 2.07
CA ILE A 655 36.82 -45.21 3.12
C ILE A 655 36.08 -45.94 4.25
N ILE A 656 35.19 -46.88 3.92
CA ILE A 656 34.46 -47.68 4.93
C ILE A 656 35.42 -48.56 5.74
N GLU A 657 36.47 -49.10 5.14
CA GLU A 657 37.49 -49.88 5.86
C GLU A 657 38.25 -49.02 6.88
N TYR A 658 38.61 -47.78 6.54
CA TYR A 658 39.26 -46.85 7.48
C TYR A 658 38.33 -46.44 8.62
N ILE A 659 37.02 -46.25 8.34
CA ILE A 659 36.01 -45.99 9.37
C ILE A 659 35.86 -47.22 10.29
N LYS A 660 35.81 -48.44 9.74
CA LYS A 660 35.79 -49.68 10.54
C LYS A 660 37.05 -49.86 11.40
N ALA A 661 38.20 -49.42 10.88
CA ALA A 661 39.48 -49.44 11.58
C ALA A 661 39.59 -48.37 12.68
N LYS A 662 38.57 -47.49 12.85
CA LYS A 662 38.53 -46.42 13.86
C LYS A 662 39.72 -45.47 13.77
N GLN A 663 40.17 -45.22 12.54
CA GLN A 663 41.30 -44.33 12.27
C GLN A 663 40.79 -42.94 11.90
N THR A 664 41.52 -41.91 12.33
CA THR A 664 41.38 -40.55 11.82
C THR A 664 42.12 -40.45 10.49
N PHE A 665 41.46 -39.93 9.46
CA PHE A 665 42.02 -39.77 8.12
C PHE A 665 41.44 -38.53 7.46
N ALA A 666 42.05 -38.10 6.36
CA ALA A 666 41.53 -37.01 5.54
C ALA A 666 41.43 -37.42 4.07
N LEU A 667 40.64 -36.67 3.30
CA LEU A 667 40.48 -36.84 1.86
C LEU A 667 41.10 -35.67 1.13
N LYS A 668 41.80 -36.00 0.05
CA LYS A 668 42.29 -35.07 -0.96
C LYS A 668 41.76 -35.48 -2.33
N TYR A 669 41.74 -34.51 -3.24
CA TYR A 669 41.31 -34.74 -4.61
C TYR A 669 42.51 -34.66 -5.55
N ASP A 670 42.78 -35.75 -6.28
CA ASP A 670 43.78 -35.77 -7.34
C ASP A 670 43.12 -35.43 -8.68
N TYR A 671 43.31 -34.19 -9.14
CA TYR A 671 42.75 -33.71 -10.39
C TYR A 671 43.40 -34.29 -11.64
N ILE A 672 44.60 -34.87 -11.55
CA ILE A 672 45.28 -35.49 -12.69
C ILE A 672 44.63 -36.83 -13.00
N ASN A 673 44.40 -37.63 -11.96
CA ASN A 673 43.80 -38.96 -12.07
C ASN A 673 42.26 -38.96 -11.95
N ASN A 674 41.65 -37.83 -11.58
CA ASN A 674 40.20 -37.69 -11.33
C ASN A 674 39.72 -38.69 -10.27
N ALA A 675 40.41 -38.72 -9.13
CA ALA A 675 40.19 -39.69 -8.06
C ALA A 675 40.27 -39.05 -6.67
N TRP A 676 39.47 -39.59 -5.73
CA TRP A 676 39.54 -39.24 -4.31
C TRP A 676 40.53 -40.15 -3.59
N GLU A 677 41.54 -39.55 -2.95
CA GLU A 677 42.59 -40.29 -2.25
C GLU A 677 42.54 -40.03 -0.74
N ILE A 678 42.91 -41.04 0.03
CA ILE A 678 43.03 -40.96 1.50
C ILE A 678 44.43 -40.45 1.86
N ILE A 679 44.48 -39.54 2.83
CA ILE A 679 45.71 -39.13 3.52
C ILE A 679 45.83 -39.97 4.79
N GLU A 680 46.79 -40.88 4.79
CA GLU A 680 46.95 -41.92 5.83
C GLU A 680 47.69 -41.46 7.11
N ARG A 681 48.18 -40.20 7.16
CA ARG A 681 49.08 -39.74 8.22
C ARG A 681 48.45 -38.63 9.07
N SER A 682 48.32 -38.88 10.36
CA SER A 682 48.24 -37.84 11.40
C SER A 682 49.64 -37.65 12.01
N PRO A 683 50.20 -36.43 12.11
CA PRO A 683 49.62 -35.16 11.66
C PRO A 683 49.56 -35.07 10.12
N LEU A 684 48.55 -34.38 9.57
CA LEU A 684 48.44 -34.26 8.12
C LEU A 684 49.53 -33.31 7.57
N PRO A 685 49.81 -33.36 6.26
CA PRO A 685 50.89 -32.58 5.67
C PRO A 685 50.66 -31.08 5.84
N THR A 686 51.73 -30.31 6.11
CA THR A 686 51.65 -28.84 6.30
C THR A 686 52.35 -28.03 5.20
N GLY A 687 53.01 -28.69 4.23
CA GLY A 687 53.70 -28.05 3.11
C GLY A 687 52.85 -27.99 1.84
N SER A 688 52.90 -26.89 1.09
CA SER A 688 52.23 -26.79 -0.22
C SER A 688 52.80 -27.80 -1.22
N ASN A 689 51.94 -28.36 -2.08
CA ASN A 689 52.32 -29.30 -3.13
C ASN A 689 51.35 -29.21 -4.32
N THR A 690 51.52 -30.07 -5.32
CA THR A 690 50.65 -30.09 -6.51
C THR A 690 49.19 -30.41 -6.21
N THR A 691 48.89 -31.07 -5.08
CA THR A 691 47.54 -31.41 -4.63
C THR A 691 46.93 -30.35 -3.70
N PHE A 692 47.76 -29.52 -3.07
CA PHE A 692 47.34 -28.40 -2.20
C PHE A 692 48.19 -27.17 -2.53
N PRO A 693 47.71 -26.31 -3.45
CA PRO A 693 48.34 -25.04 -3.81
C PRO A 693 48.59 -24.14 -2.59
N THR A 694 49.49 -23.16 -2.74
CA THR A 694 49.78 -22.15 -1.70
C THR A 694 48.53 -21.42 -1.20
N GLU A 695 47.55 -21.22 -2.06
CA GLU A 695 46.26 -20.60 -1.74
C GLU A 695 45.43 -21.37 -0.68
N PHE A 696 45.77 -22.64 -0.40
CA PHE A 696 45.15 -23.44 0.66
C PHE A 696 45.76 -23.22 2.04
N SER A 697 46.99 -22.69 2.12
CA SER A 697 47.71 -22.48 3.38
C SER A 697 47.42 -21.09 3.94
N THR A 698 46.56 -21.01 4.95
CA THR A 698 46.45 -19.82 5.80
C THR A 698 47.21 -20.04 7.11
N ASP A 699 48.04 -19.06 7.49
CA ASP A 699 48.73 -19.06 8.77
C ASP A 699 47.71 -18.76 9.89
N LEU A 700 47.70 -19.57 10.95
CA LEU A 700 46.81 -19.35 12.09
C LEU A 700 47.63 -18.74 13.24
N ASN A 701 47.27 -17.53 13.65
CA ASN A 701 47.81 -16.89 14.84
C ASN A 701 47.20 -17.56 16.09
N VAL A 702 48.05 -18.08 16.98
CA VAL A 702 47.64 -18.79 18.20
C VAL A 702 48.25 -18.11 19.41
N THR A 703 47.41 -17.76 20.38
CA THR A 703 47.84 -17.15 21.65
C THR A 703 48.38 -18.21 22.61
N ALA A 704 49.37 -17.84 23.43
CA ALA A 704 49.89 -18.70 24.49
C ALA A 704 48.75 -19.19 25.43
N GLY A 705 48.71 -20.51 25.67
CA GLY A 705 47.63 -21.19 26.40
C GLY A 705 46.83 -22.16 25.54
N SER A 706 46.86 -22.01 24.20
CA SER A 706 46.13 -22.86 23.25
C SER A 706 47.07 -23.72 22.37
N PHE A 707 48.33 -23.90 22.75
CA PHE A 707 49.27 -24.70 21.97
C PHE A 707 48.96 -26.20 22.05
N VAL A 708 49.07 -26.88 20.91
CA VAL A 708 48.90 -28.33 20.80
C VAL A 708 50.25 -29.01 20.96
N VAL A 709 50.34 -29.93 21.93
CA VAL A 709 51.56 -30.69 22.20
C VAL A 709 52.00 -31.47 20.95
N GLY A 710 53.23 -31.26 20.49
CA GLY A 710 53.81 -31.88 19.31
C GLY A 710 53.68 -31.09 18.00
N GLN A 711 52.96 -29.97 17.97
CA GLN A 711 52.93 -29.06 16.82
C GLN A 711 54.10 -28.07 16.85
N GLN A 712 54.59 -27.72 15.65
CA GLN A 712 55.59 -26.67 15.46
C GLN A 712 54.91 -25.32 15.25
N TYR A 713 55.35 -24.33 16.01
CA TYR A 713 54.90 -22.94 15.96
C TYR A 713 56.08 -22.04 15.62
N THR A 714 55.82 -20.96 14.88
CA THR A 714 56.77 -19.88 14.62
C THR A 714 56.36 -18.67 15.44
N ILE A 715 57.26 -18.09 16.21
CA ILE A 715 56.93 -16.90 17.01
C ILE A 715 56.69 -15.71 16.09
N THR A 716 55.58 -15.02 16.30
CA THR A 716 55.17 -13.82 15.55
C THR A 716 55.02 -12.64 16.51
N GLY A 717 55.71 -11.52 16.25
CA GLY A 717 55.57 -10.29 17.04
C GLY A 717 54.84 -9.19 16.26
N PRO A 718 54.25 -8.18 16.93
CA PRO A 718 53.76 -7.00 16.24
C PRO A 718 54.95 -6.24 15.63
N VAL A 719 54.89 -5.99 14.32
CA VAL A 719 55.88 -5.17 13.60
C VAL A 719 55.37 -3.74 13.59
N ASP A 720 56.18 -2.76 14.02
CA ASP A 720 55.87 -1.36 13.71
C ASP A 720 56.18 -1.07 12.23
N GLY A 721 55.64 0.04 11.71
CA GLY A 721 55.73 0.42 10.30
C GLY A 721 57.14 0.65 9.73
N ASN A 722 58.21 0.43 10.53
CA ASN A 722 59.60 0.55 10.11
C ASN A 722 60.41 -0.75 10.27
N GLY A 723 59.80 -1.88 10.63
CA GLY A 723 60.47 -3.18 10.65
C GLY A 723 61.46 -3.37 11.81
N VAL A 724 61.32 -2.65 12.92
CA VAL A 724 62.14 -2.82 14.13
C VAL A 724 61.24 -3.15 15.33
N TYR A 725 61.56 -4.23 16.06
CA TYR A 725 60.75 -4.68 17.20
C TYR A 725 61.05 -3.92 18.49
N ASN A 726 60.01 -3.62 19.28
CA ASN A 726 60.13 -3.05 20.61
C ASN A 726 59.23 -3.80 21.61
N GLY A 727 59.75 -4.87 22.21
CA GLY A 727 59.08 -5.58 23.30
C GLY A 727 59.48 -7.04 23.44
N THR A 728 59.87 -7.45 24.64
CA THR A 728 60.09 -8.84 25.03
C THR A 728 58.75 -9.59 25.00
N THR A 729 58.61 -10.60 24.13
CA THR A 729 57.45 -11.51 24.21
C THR A 729 57.64 -12.43 25.43
N ASP A 730 56.85 -12.24 26.49
CA ASP A 730 56.85 -13.11 27.68
C ASP A 730 56.15 -14.44 27.35
N PHE A 731 56.91 -15.39 26.81
CA PHE A 731 56.48 -16.78 26.66
C PHE A 731 57.20 -17.65 27.69
N THR A 732 56.46 -18.24 28.64
CA THR A 732 56.97 -19.39 29.39
C THR A 732 56.46 -20.67 28.73
N LEU A 733 57.18 -21.12 27.69
CA LEU A 733 56.88 -22.38 27.02
C LEU A 733 57.39 -23.55 27.86
N ILE A 734 56.50 -24.44 28.33
CA ILE A 734 56.94 -25.72 28.86
C ILE A 734 57.53 -26.50 27.67
N GLY A 735 58.87 -26.59 27.64
CA GLY A 735 59.67 -27.34 26.66
C GLY A 735 60.58 -26.55 25.73
N ALA A 736 60.52 -25.21 25.73
CA ALA A 736 61.40 -24.38 24.91
C ALA A 736 62.45 -23.72 25.81
N SER A 737 63.74 -23.88 25.49
CA SER A 737 64.85 -23.25 26.20
C SER A 737 64.70 -21.72 26.13
N ALA A 738 64.94 -21.00 27.23
CA ALA A 738 64.78 -19.53 27.27
C ALA A 738 65.61 -18.83 26.17
N GLY A 739 64.97 -17.96 25.38
CA GLY A 739 65.64 -17.02 24.45
C GLY A 739 65.27 -17.14 22.96
N TYR A 740 64.00 -17.30 22.60
CA TYR A 740 63.56 -17.29 21.19
C TYR A 740 63.13 -15.89 20.74
N ASP A 741 63.54 -15.50 19.53
CA ASP A 741 63.18 -14.25 18.85
C ASP A 741 61.99 -14.45 17.87
N VAL A 742 61.40 -13.36 17.39
CA VAL A 742 60.37 -13.40 16.32
C VAL A 742 60.96 -14.05 15.07
N GLY A 743 60.27 -15.06 14.54
CA GLY A 743 60.74 -15.89 13.42
C GLY A 743 61.35 -17.23 13.83
N ASP A 744 61.66 -17.42 15.11
CA ASP A 744 62.10 -18.72 15.61
C ASP A 744 60.96 -19.74 15.64
N THR A 745 61.30 -20.99 15.33
CA THR A 745 60.35 -22.10 15.38
C THR A 745 60.61 -23.01 16.57
N PHE A 746 59.55 -23.43 17.26
CA PHE A 746 59.63 -24.37 18.37
C PHE A 746 58.51 -25.42 18.27
N THR A 747 58.74 -26.62 18.82
CA THR A 747 57.70 -27.64 18.97
C THR A 747 57.10 -27.55 20.36
N ALA A 748 55.80 -27.36 20.49
CA ALA A 748 55.16 -27.21 21.80
C ALA A 748 55.20 -28.53 22.58
N THR A 749 55.67 -28.51 23.84
CA THR A 749 55.59 -29.70 24.74
C THR A 749 54.51 -29.57 25.81
N GLY A 750 53.80 -28.44 25.82
CA GLY A 750 52.66 -28.13 26.68
C GLY A 750 51.89 -26.92 26.13
N PRO A 751 50.70 -26.60 26.68
CA PRO A 751 49.84 -25.51 26.20
C PRO A 751 50.44 -24.10 26.33
N GLY A 752 51.53 -23.94 27.09
CA GLY A 752 52.22 -22.65 27.31
C GLY A 752 51.47 -21.69 28.23
N VAL A 753 52.14 -20.65 28.71
CA VAL A 753 51.56 -19.53 29.50
C VAL A 753 52.20 -18.21 29.04
N GLY A 754 51.40 -17.15 28.91
CA GLY A 754 51.86 -15.82 28.48
C GLY A 754 50.83 -15.07 27.62
N THR A 755 51.23 -13.93 27.05
CA THR A 755 50.38 -13.07 26.19
C THR A 755 50.86 -13.00 24.73
N GLY A 756 51.94 -13.69 24.38
CA GLY A 756 52.46 -13.66 23.01
C GLY A 756 51.64 -14.50 22.02
N VAL A 757 51.81 -14.19 20.74
CA VAL A 757 51.15 -14.85 19.60
C VAL A 757 52.19 -15.62 18.79
N ALA A 758 51.88 -16.83 18.37
CA ALA A 758 52.72 -17.61 17.46
C ALA A 758 51.87 -18.12 16.29
N SER A 759 52.42 -18.08 15.08
CA SER A 759 51.74 -18.67 13.93
C SER A 759 52.04 -20.16 13.86
N SER A 760 51.00 -20.97 13.63
CA SER A 760 51.17 -22.35 13.18
C SER A 760 50.80 -22.43 11.71
N LYS A 761 51.62 -23.15 10.93
CA LYS A 761 51.15 -23.70 9.66
C LYS A 761 50.16 -24.80 10.02
N LYS A 762 48.90 -24.42 10.16
CA LYS A 762 47.83 -25.32 10.58
C LYS A 762 47.80 -26.50 9.62
N ASP A 763 47.44 -27.65 10.16
CA ASP A 763 47.13 -28.87 9.45
C ASP A 763 45.97 -28.63 8.46
N ASN A 764 46.29 -28.07 7.28
CA ASN A 764 45.34 -27.46 6.35
C ASN A 764 45.29 -28.16 4.98
N ASN A 765 46.17 -29.13 4.72
CA ASN A 765 46.21 -29.83 3.43
C ASN A 765 45.23 -31.01 3.39
N TRP A 766 43.94 -30.68 3.43
CA TRP A 766 42.83 -31.61 3.28
C TRP A 766 41.58 -30.87 2.81
N LEU A 767 40.68 -31.57 2.11
CA LEU A 767 39.37 -31.03 1.71
C LEU A 767 38.27 -31.49 2.67
N ILE A 768 38.32 -32.75 3.09
CA ILE A 768 37.44 -33.33 4.11
C ILE A 768 38.30 -34.03 5.16
N HIS A 769 38.09 -33.71 6.43
CA HIS A 769 38.78 -34.30 7.56
C HIS A 769 37.80 -35.13 8.39
N ILE A 770 38.16 -36.37 8.67
CA ILE A 770 37.32 -37.32 9.40
C ILE A 770 38.10 -37.75 10.64
N SER A 771 37.68 -37.24 11.80
CA SER A 771 38.28 -37.59 13.09
C SER A 771 37.39 -38.50 13.90
N TYR A 772 38.00 -39.54 14.46
CA TYR A 772 37.37 -40.46 15.39
C TYR A 772 37.69 -40.07 16.84
N GLU A 773 36.66 -40.04 17.68
CA GLU A 773 36.79 -39.91 19.12
C GLU A 773 35.88 -40.94 19.81
N SER A 774 36.37 -41.55 20.90
CA SER A 774 35.56 -42.42 21.76
C SER A 774 35.46 -41.80 23.14
N SER A 775 34.23 -41.47 23.56
CA SER A 775 33.94 -40.95 24.89
C SER A 775 32.78 -41.73 25.49
N ASN A 776 32.95 -42.25 26.70
CA ASN A 776 31.96 -43.09 27.40
C ASN A 776 31.43 -44.28 26.58
N ASN A 777 32.30 -44.92 25.79
CA ASN A 777 31.97 -46.09 24.96
C ASN A 777 30.98 -45.80 23.81
N VAL A 778 30.80 -44.52 23.47
CA VAL A 778 30.05 -44.04 22.30
C VAL A 778 31.07 -43.65 21.23
N ASP A 779 30.97 -44.29 20.07
CA ASP A 779 31.79 -43.96 18.90
C ASP A 779 31.28 -42.64 18.29
N LYS A 780 32.14 -41.61 18.29
CA LYS A 780 31.85 -40.31 17.69
C LYS A 780 32.77 -40.05 16.51
N TRP A 781 32.16 -39.68 15.39
CA TRP A 781 32.86 -39.24 14.19
C TRP A 781 32.56 -37.76 13.97
N SER A 782 33.60 -36.93 14.03
CA SER A 782 33.52 -35.53 13.61
C SER A 782 34.05 -35.44 12.18
N ILE A 783 33.18 -35.01 11.27
CA ILE A 783 33.45 -34.91 9.84
C ILE A 783 33.41 -33.42 9.51
N VAL A 784 34.56 -32.88 9.12
CA VAL A 784 34.74 -31.46 8.82
C VAL A 784 35.06 -31.32 7.34
N GLN A 785 34.34 -30.45 6.64
CA GLN A 785 34.57 -30.09 5.24
C GLN A 785 35.02 -28.64 5.16
N ARG A 786 36.04 -28.36 4.34
CA ARG A 786 36.40 -26.99 3.96
C ARG A 786 35.52 -26.53 2.81
N VAL A 787 35.03 -25.31 2.88
CA VAL A 787 34.20 -24.69 1.85
C VAL A 787 34.60 -23.24 1.61
N LEU A 788 34.35 -22.77 0.39
CA LEU A 788 34.42 -21.35 0.04
C LEU A 788 33.00 -20.89 -0.27
N ARG A 789 32.52 -19.95 0.53
CA ARG A 789 31.18 -19.41 0.40
C ARG A 789 31.24 -18.05 -0.28
N TYR A 790 30.33 -17.81 -1.22
CA TYR A 790 30.08 -16.48 -1.77
C TYR A 790 28.85 -15.90 -1.10
N GLU A 791 28.96 -14.68 -0.58
CA GLU A 791 27.88 -14.01 0.15
C GLU A 791 27.63 -12.64 -0.45
N LEU A 792 26.35 -12.27 -0.56
CA LEU A 792 25.90 -10.93 -0.89
C LEU A 792 25.15 -10.36 0.31
N THR A 793 25.55 -9.17 0.73
CA THR A 793 24.90 -8.43 1.81
C THR A 793 24.43 -7.05 1.35
N THR A 794 23.32 -6.57 1.89
CA THR A 794 22.69 -5.29 1.53
C THR A 794 21.85 -4.72 2.68
N ASP A 795 21.86 -3.41 2.83
CA ASP A 795 21.01 -2.69 3.79
C ASP A 795 19.72 -2.15 3.14
N GLN A 796 19.61 -2.22 1.81
CA GLN A 796 18.48 -1.69 1.03
C GLN A 796 17.34 -2.69 0.84
N MET A 797 17.56 -3.98 1.06
CA MET A 797 16.61 -5.02 0.70
C MET A 797 16.65 -6.22 1.66
N GLU A 798 15.48 -6.84 1.83
CA GLU A 798 15.31 -8.07 2.59
C GLU A 798 14.98 -9.22 1.64
N PHE A 799 15.83 -10.25 1.64
CA PHE A 799 15.62 -11.47 0.88
C PHE A 799 14.63 -12.38 1.62
N SER A 800 13.64 -12.90 0.88
CA SER A 800 12.56 -13.74 1.41
C SER A 800 12.40 -14.99 0.54
N ASN A 801 13.06 -16.10 0.91
CA ASN A 801 12.86 -17.47 0.38
C ASN A 801 13.67 -18.49 1.22
N ILE A 802 13.48 -18.50 2.55
CA ILE A 802 14.34 -19.25 3.49
C ILE A 802 14.37 -20.77 3.28
N THR A 803 13.39 -21.32 2.57
CA THR A 803 13.25 -22.76 2.26
C THR A 803 13.97 -23.18 0.98
N ASN A 804 14.59 -22.23 0.23
CA ASN A 804 15.24 -22.46 -1.07
C ASN A 804 14.29 -23.19 -2.06
N GLU A 805 13.05 -22.69 -2.10
CA GLU A 805 11.99 -23.19 -2.96
C GLU A 805 12.25 -22.82 -4.43
N PHE A 806 11.69 -23.63 -5.33
CA PHE A 806 11.88 -23.50 -6.77
C PHE A 806 10.60 -23.83 -7.52
N PHE A 807 10.32 -23.06 -8.56
CA PHE A 807 9.22 -23.35 -9.47
C PHE A 807 9.63 -24.43 -10.47
N MET A 808 8.79 -25.44 -10.66
CA MET A 808 8.98 -26.45 -11.72
C MET A 808 8.27 -26.02 -12.99
N ASP A 809 9.05 -25.77 -14.05
CA ASP A 809 8.50 -25.39 -15.34
C ASP A 809 7.74 -26.57 -15.99
N GLY A 810 6.47 -26.34 -16.36
CA GLY A 810 5.57 -27.40 -16.83
C GLY A 810 6.00 -28.06 -18.16
N GLU A 811 6.72 -27.33 -19.02
CA GLU A 811 7.22 -27.85 -20.30
C GLU A 811 8.62 -28.46 -20.17
N SER A 812 9.56 -27.72 -19.56
CA SER A 812 10.96 -28.17 -19.48
C SER A 812 11.25 -29.11 -18.31
N ARG A 813 10.35 -29.21 -17.32
CA ARG A 813 10.56 -29.92 -16.04
C ARG A 813 11.82 -29.50 -15.29
N LYS A 814 12.38 -28.33 -15.64
CA LYS A 814 13.55 -27.76 -14.99
C LYS A 814 13.13 -26.89 -13.81
N LYS A 815 14.00 -26.86 -12.79
CA LYS A 815 13.82 -26.02 -11.60
C LYS A 815 14.20 -24.57 -11.93
N LYS A 816 13.29 -23.62 -11.71
CA LYS A 816 13.56 -22.19 -11.72
C LYS A 816 13.70 -21.72 -10.28
N ARG A 817 14.90 -21.26 -9.93
CA ARG A 817 15.26 -20.73 -8.60
C ARG A 817 15.43 -19.22 -8.66
N ASP A 818 15.47 -18.61 -7.48
CA ASP A 818 15.84 -17.22 -7.29
C ASP A 818 17.24 -16.94 -7.82
N LYS A 819 17.39 -15.81 -8.51
CA LYS A 819 18.66 -15.38 -9.09
C LYS A 819 18.99 -13.97 -8.66
N VAL A 820 20.28 -13.68 -8.53
CA VAL A 820 20.79 -12.33 -8.35
C VAL A 820 21.76 -12.01 -9.48
N LEU A 821 21.43 -11.00 -10.27
CA LEU A 821 22.36 -10.40 -11.23
C LEU A 821 23.15 -9.31 -10.50
N VAL A 822 24.46 -9.45 -10.42
CA VAL A 822 25.36 -8.46 -9.82
C VAL A 822 26.14 -7.77 -10.93
N THR A 823 26.19 -6.44 -10.89
CA THR A 823 26.88 -5.59 -11.87
C THR A 823 27.77 -4.58 -11.17
N ASP A 824 29.03 -4.54 -11.58
CA ASP A 824 29.94 -3.48 -11.15
C ASP A 824 29.83 -2.27 -12.08
N VAL A 825 29.30 -1.16 -11.55
CA VAL A 825 29.18 0.10 -12.29
C VAL A 825 30.41 1.00 -12.20
N SER A 826 31.42 0.61 -11.41
CA SER A 826 32.64 1.39 -11.20
C SER A 826 33.73 1.10 -12.24
N THR A 827 33.63 -0.01 -12.97
CA THR A 827 34.64 -0.46 -13.95
C THR A 827 34.19 -0.28 -15.40
N THR A 828 35.15 0.01 -16.28
CA THR A 828 34.89 0.17 -17.72
C THR A 828 34.44 -1.15 -18.35
N GLY A 829 33.26 -1.17 -18.96
CA GLY A 829 32.66 -2.37 -19.56
C GLY A 829 31.53 -2.99 -18.74
N PHE A 830 31.30 -2.54 -17.51
CA PHE A 830 30.23 -2.98 -16.62
C PHE A 830 30.15 -4.51 -16.48
N PRO A 831 31.21 -5.18 -15.98
CA PRO A 831 31.20 -6.62 -15.80
C PRO A 831 30.02 -7.00 -14.92
N SER A 832 29.24 -7.96 -15.41
CA SER A 832 28.02 -8.44 -14.76
C SER A 832 27.99 -9.96 -14.79
N THR A 833 27.47 -10.54 -13.72
CA THR A 833 27.32 -11.98 -13.60
C THR A 833 26.06 -12.32 -12.82
N THR A 834 25.48 -13.48 -13.10
CA THR A 834 24.29 -13.98 -12.40
C THR A 834 24.69 -15.11 -11.46
N PHE A 835 24.16 -15.09 -10.24
CA PHE A 835 24.26 -16.15 -9.26
C PHE A 835 22.87 -16.71 -8.92
N TYR A 836 22.82 -17.97 -8.51
CA TYR A 836 21.65 -18.52 -7.83
C TYR A 836 21.72 -18.22 -6.34
N ILE A 837 20.58 -17.96 -5.71
CA ILE A 837 20.48 -17.98 -4.26
C ILE A 837 20.46 -19.44 -3.83
N TRP A 838 21.51 -19.87 -3.12
CA TRP A 838 21.69 -21.25 -2.68
C TRP A 838 21.19 -21.48 -1.25
N GLY A 839 21.26 -20.44 -0.42
CA GLY A 839 20.84 -20.52 0.97
C GLY A 839 20.86 -19.16 1.66
N TYR A 840 20.49 -19.21 2.94
CA TYR A 840 20.37 -18.06 3.82
C TYR A 840 21.25 -18.30 5.03
N ASP A 841 21.85 -17.22 5.53
CA ASP A 841 22.65 -17.29 6.74
C ASP A 841 21.75 -17.06 7.98
N PHE A 842 22.06 -17.77 9.06
CA PHE A 842 21.31 -17.67 10.32
C PHE A 842 22.24 -17.06 11.37
N LYS A 843 21.70 -16.20 12.25
CA LYS A 843 22.49 -15.49 13.29
C LYS A 843 23.26 -16.41 14.25
N THR A 844 22.98 -17.71 14.27
CA THR A 844 23.72 -18.69 15.07
C THR A 844 23.96 -19.93 14.22
N ASP A 845 25.24 -20.26 14.02
CA ASP A 845 25.67 -21.43 13.27
C ASP A 845 25.01 -22.71 13.80
N GLY A 846 24.12 -23.31 13.00
CA GLY A 846 23.52 -24.62 13.28
C GLY A 846 22.04 -24.62 13.72
N ASP A 847 21.42 -23.47 13.98
CA ASP A 847 20.01 -23.38 14.37
C ASP A 847 19.09 -23.15 13.15
N LYS A 848 18.58 -24.24 12.55
CA LYS A 848 17.53 -24.17 11.51
C LYS A 848 16.16 -23.67 12.03
N SER A 849 16.05 -23.41 13.33
CA SER A 849 14.88 -22.79 14.00
C SER A 849 15.12 -21.34 14.44
N GLY A 850 16.28 -20.75 14.10
CA GLY A 850 16.69 -19.42 14.55
C GLY A 850 16.17 -18.27 13.69
N VAL A 851 16.39 -17.05 14.18
CA VAL A 851 16.15 -15.79 13.46
C VAL A 851 17.12 -15.73 12.27
N TYR A 852 16.59 -15.84 11.05
CA TYR A 852 17.36 -15.67 9.82
C TYR A 852 17.76 -14.20 9.65
N ASP A 853 18.88 -13.95 8.97
CA ASP A 853 19.26 -12.60 8.60
C ASP A 853 18.71 -12.29 7.18
N PRO A 854 17.67 -11.44 7.05
CA PRO A 854 17.09 -11.14 5.74
C PRO A 854 18.01 -10.31 4.86
N THR A 855 19.09 -9.73 5.40
CA THR A 855 20.00 -8.84 4.66
C THR A 855 21.14 -9.59 3.97
N LYS A 856 21.31 -10.89 4.24
CA LYS A 856 22.43 -11.72 3.77
C LYS A 856 21.93 -12.95 3.01
N VAL A 857 22.53 -13.23 1.86
CA VAL A 857 22.26 -14.45 1.09
C VAL A 857 23.53 -15.15 0.63
N ILE A 858 23.46 -16.49 0.61
CA ILE A 858 24.51 -17.36 0.12
C ILE A 858 24.29 -17.59 -1.37
N LEU A 859 25.34 -17.36 -2.16
CA LEU A 859 25.31 -17.44 -3.60
C LEU A 859 26.03 -18.68 -4.12
N ALA A 860 25.46 -19.28 -5.16
CA ALA A 860 26.12 -20.30 -5.99
C ALA A 860 26.22 -19.83 -7.43
N SER A 861 27.29 -20.24 -8.11
CA SER A 861 27.46 -19.98 -9.55
C SER A 861 26.33 -20.60 -10.36
N VAL A 862 25.94 -19.95 -11.45
CA VAL A 862 24.86 -20.45 -12.32
C VAL A 862 25.29 -21.73 -13.04
N ASP A 863 24.38 -22.71 -12.96
CA ASP A 863 24.32 -23.95 -13.73
C ASP A 863 22.97 -23.94 -14.49
N ALA A 864 22.99 -23.59 -15.79
CA ALA A 864 21.76 -23.45 -16.58
C ALA A 864 21.23 -24.79 -17.12
N ASP A 865 22.07 -25.81 -17.20
CA ASP A 865 21.73 -27.13 -17.75
C ASP A 865 21.55 -28.22 -16.68
N ASP A 866 21.61 -27.85 -15.40
CA ASP A 866 21.38 -28.69 -14.21
C ASP A 866 22.35 -29.87 -14.18
N ASN A 867 23.60 -29.61 -14.58
CA ASN A 867 24.65 -30.60 -14.71
C ASN A 867 25.55 -30.72 -13.47
N ASP A 868 25.18 -30.05 -12.39
CA ASP A 868 25.87 -29.99 -11.11
C ASP A 868 27.25 -29.30 -11.21
N ARG A 869 27.46 -28.41 -12.20
CA ARG A 869 28.71 -27.63 -12.36
C ARG A 869 28.42 -26.21 -12.84
N PRO A 870 29.28 -25.23 -12.46
CA PRO A 870 29.13 -23.86 -12.91
C PRO A 870 29.39 -23.70 -14.42
N ASP A 871 28.60 -22.88 -15.09
CA ASP A 871 28.79 -22.50 -16.50
C ASP A 871 30.04 -21.61 -16.66
N ASN A 872 30.31 -20.74 -15.67
CA ASN A 872 31.52 -19.93 -15.58
C ASN A 872 32.14 -20.06 -14.17
N PRO A 873 33.28 -20.77 -14.00
CA PRO A 873 33.94 -20.91 -12.71
C PRO A 873 34.60 -19.60 -12.21
N GLU A 874 34.88 -18.65 -13.09
CA GLU A 874 35.49 -17.34 -12.77
C GLU A 874 34.45 -16.23 -12.54
N ALA A 875 33.15 -16.56 -12.54
CA ALA A 875 32.04 -15.61 -12.42
C ALA A 875 32.19 -14.62 -11.24
N PHE A 876 32.68 -15.10 -10.08
CA PHE A 876 32.91 -14.25 -8.92
C PHE A 876 34.08 -13.28 -9.12
N SER A 877 35.22 -13.78 -9.59
CA SER A 877 36.42 -12.98 -9.84
C SER A 877 36.23 -11.97 -10.97
N ASP A 878 35.37 -12.25 -11.95
CA ASP A 878 35.08 -11.34 -13.06
C ASP A 878 34.42 -10.03 -12.59
N VAL A 879 33.61 -10.09 -11.52
CA VAL A 879 32.91 -8.92 -10.94
C VAL A 879 33.72 -8.28 -9.83
N VAL A 880 34.33 -9.08 -8.95
CA VAL A 880 35.08 -8.58 -7.79
C VAL A 880 36.46 -8.06 -8.18
N GLY A 881 37.07 -8.57 -9.25
CA GLY A 881 38.45 -8.25 -9.61
C GLY A 881 39.42 -8.73 -8.55
N THR A 882 40.46 -7.95 -8.22
CA THR A 882 41.42 -8.26 -7.15
C THR A 882 41.16 -7.47 -5.86
N ASN A 883 39.92 -7.04 -5.63
CA ASN A 883 39.58 -6.15 -4.52
C ASN A 883 39.38 -6.93 -3.21
N GLU A 884 39.66 -6.24 -2.10
CA GLU A 884 39.42 -6.73 -0.74
C GLU A 884 38.54 -5.72 0.01
N ILE A 885 37.70 -6.22 0.91
CA ILE A 885 36.78 -5.43 1.72
C ILE A 885 36.78 -5.96 3.16
N ASP A 886 36.54 -5.07 4.12
CA ASP A 886 36.52 -5.41 5.53
C ASP A 886 35.09 -5.70 5.99
N ILE A 887 34.83 -6.92 6.46
CA ILE A 887 33.49 -7.39 6.86
C ILE A 887 33.59 -8.16 8.17
N ASP A 888 32.60 -7.95 9.05
CA ASP A 888 32.39 -8.79 10.23
C ASP A 888 31.71 -10.11 9.81
N ILE A 889 32.52 -11.15 9.60
CA ILE A 889 32.07 -12.46 9.09
C ILE A 889 31.42 -13.30 10.18
N ASP A 890 31.86 -13.15 11.43
CA ASP A 890 31.47 -14.00 12.56
C ASP A 890 30.49 -13.29 13.51
N ASN A 891 30.09 -12.05 13.18
CA ASN A 891 29.23 -11.16 13.96
C ASN A 891 29.73 -10.94 15.40
N ASP A 892 31.05 -10.93 15.59
CA ASP A 892 31.71 -10.73 16.88
C ASP A 892 32.18 -9.28 17.11
N GLY A 893 31.98 -8.42 16.11
CA GLY A 893 32.36 -7.01 16.10
C GLY A 893 33.79 -6.75 15.63
N ASP A 894 34.56 -7.79 15.25
CA ASP A 894 35.85 -7.65 14.57
C ASP A 894 35.65 -7.60 13.05
N LEU A 895 36.55 -6.91 12.34
CA LEU A 895 36.48 -6.80 10.88
C LEU A 895 37.55 -7.69 10.24
N ASP A 896 37.11 -8.65 9.45
CA ASP A 896 37.97 -9.50 8.63
C ASP A 896 38.14 -8.90 7.23
N THR A 897 39.39 -8.75 6.78
CA THR A 897 39.68 -8.41 5.38
C THR A 897 39.46 -9.64 4.50
N VAL A 898 38.45 -9.58 3.63
CA VAL A 898 38.07 -10.64 2.71
C VAL A 898 38.13 -10.19 1.26
N PHE A 899 38.30 -11.16 0.37
CA PHE A 899 38.22 -10.92 -1.06
C PHE A 899 36.78 -10.61 -1.48
N GLY A 900 36.54 -9.40 -1.95
CA GLY A 900 35.19 -8.88 -2.17
C GLY A 900 35.17 -7.45 -2.70
N LYS A 901 33.98 -6.94 -2.99
CA LYS A 901 33.74 -5.59 -3.49
C LYS A 901 32.41 -5.03 -2.99
N GLU A 902 32.40 -3.74 -2.64
CA GLU A 902 31.22 -2.99 -2.19
C GLU A 902 30.63 -2.11 -3.29
N ASN A 903 29.44 -1.53 -3.01
CA ASN A 903 28.71 -0.61 -3.89
C ASN A 903 28.36 -1.20 -5.28
N LEU A 904 28.08 -2.50 -5.29
CA LEU A 904 27.64 -3.20 -6.49
C LEU A 904 26.15 -2.97 -6.70
N ARG A 905 25.76 -2.80 -7.96
CA ARG A 905 24.34 -2.85 -8.33
C ARG A 905 23.92 -4.29 -8.44
N TYR A 906 22.74 -4.60 -7.91
CA TYR A 906 22.20 -5.94 -8.01
C TYR A 906 20.71 -5.92 -8.37
N GLU A 907 20.28 -6.93 -9.12
CA GLU A 907 18.88 -7.23 -9.42
C GLU A 907 18.56 -8.62 -8.84
N TRP A 908 17.70 -8.68 -7.84
CA TRP A 908 17.16 -9.93 -7.32
C TRP A 908 15.88 -10.27 -8.07
N THR A 909 15.86 -11.43 -8.71
CA THR A 909 14.67 -12.02 -9.33
C THR A 909 14.18 -13.16 -8.45
N HIS A 910 13.07 -12.94 -7.76
CA HIS A 910 12.39 -13.93 -6.93
C HIS A 910 11.34 -14.69 -7.74
N VAL A 911 11.37 -16.02 -7.64
CA VAL A 911 10.50 -16.96 -8.35
C VAL A 911 9.68 -17.74 -7.31
N PRO A 912 8.44 -17.31 -7.00
CA PRO A 912 7.59 -18.00 -6.03
C PRO A 912 7.11 -19.37 -6.57
N ASP A 913 6.90 -20.35 -5.69
CA ASP A 913 6.22 -21.61 -6.05
C ASP A 913 4.71 -21.40 -6.26
N HIS A 914 4.05 -22.33 -6.95
CA HIS A 914 2.61 -22.27 -7.28
C HIS A 914 1.70 -22.13 -6.05
N ASN A 915 2.20 -22.51 -4.87
CA ASN A 915 1.46 -22.49 -3.61
C ASN A 915 1.76 -21.30 -2.71
N GLU A 916 2.71 -20.41 -3.07
CA GLU A 916 3.03 -19.25 -2.25
C GLU A 916 2.43 -17.96 -2.84
N LEU A 917 1.47 -17.40 -2.10
CA LEU A 917 1.22 -15.97 -2.19
C LEU A 917 2.41 -15.26 -1.55
N ILE A 918 3.13 -14.45 -2.31
CA ILE A 918 3.97 -13.40 -1.73
C ILE A 918 3.01 -12.52 -0.94
N ASP A 919 3.15 -12.48 0.39
CA ASP A 919 2.34 -11.66 1.27
C ASP A 919 3.01 -10.30 1.49
N PRO A 920 2.63 -9.25 0.75
CA PRO A 920 2.98 -7.88 1.12
C PRO A 920 1.99 -7.42 2.21
N SER A 921 2.43 -7.51 3.46
CA SER A 921 1.88 -6.87 4.66
C SER A 921 0.76 -7.60 5.41
N PHE A 922 0.96 -7.65 6.74
CA PHE A 922 -0.07 -7.95 7.76
C PHE A 922 -1.22 -6.92 7.81
N THR A 923 -1.40 -6.05 6.80
CA THR A 923 -2.46 -5.04 6.80
C THR A 923 -3.56 -5.43 5.84
N ASN A 924 -4.81 -5.49 6.31
CA ASN A 924 -5.95 -5.66 5.42
C ASN A 924 -5.99 -4.48 4.44
N LEU A 925 -6.45 -4.74 3.22
CA LEU A 925 -6.68 -3.72 2.22
C LEU A 925 -8.19 -3.59 1.99
N ILE A 926 -8.70 -2.36 2.04
CA ILE A 926 -10.12 -2.09 1.85
C ILE A 926 -10.29 -1.31 0.54
N ASP A 927 -10.95 -1.93 -0.42
CA ASP A 927 -11.32 -1.25 -1.66
C ASP A 927 -12.65 -0.51 -1.43
N VAL A 928 -12.64 0.81 -1.58
CA VAL A 928 -13.82 1.67 -1.41
C VAL A 928 -14.24 2.23 -2.76
N PHE A 929 -15.35 1.74 -3.30
CA PHE A 929 -15.99 2.24 -4.50
C PHE A 929 -16.85 3.46 -4.16
N THR A 930 -16.64 4.56 -4.88
CA THR A 930 -17.23 5.86 -4.55
C THR A 930 -17.85 6.51 -5.79
N LEU A 931 -19.14 6.88 -5.70
CA LEU A 931 -19.87 7.65 -6.71
C LEU A 931 -20.16 9.06 -6.20
N SER A 932 -19.55 10.10 -6.79
CA SER A 932 -19.79 11.48 -6.35
C SER A 932 -21.11 12.05 -6.87
N THR A 933 -21.72 12.92 -6.07
CA THR A 933 -22.96 13.65 -6.41
C THR A 933 -22.75 14.55 -7.63
N THR A 934 -21.55 15.12 -7.77
CA THR A 934 -21.18 15.96 -8.92
C THR A 934 -21.14 15.15 -10.21
N TYR A 935 -20.53 13.95 -10.18
CA TYR A 935 -20.50 13.06 -11.34
C TYR A 935 -21.90 12.59 -11.72
N ASP A 936 -22.73 12.16 -10.75
CA ASP A 936 -24.12 11.75 -10.99
C ASP A 936 -24.95 12.86 -11.66
N THR A 937 -24.89 14.08 -11.13
CA THR A 937 -25.66 15.22 -11.67
C THR A 937 -25.25 15.54 -13.11
N LYS A 938 -23.94 15.58 -13.39
CA LYS A 938 -23.42 15.82 -14.74
C LYS A 938 -23.79 14.69 -15.70
N PHE A 939 -23.75 13.44 -15.23
CA PHE A 939 -24.05 12.27 -16.05
C PHE A 939 -25.55 12.21 -16.41
N ARG A 940 -26.43 12.50 -15.47
CA ARG A 940 -27.89 12.61 -15.74
C ARG A 940 -28.22 13.77 -16.68
N ALA A 941 -27.54 14.92 -16.53
CA ALA A 941 -27.67 16.02 -17.48
C ALA A 941 -27.21 15.63 -18.88
N TYR A 942 -26.11 14.86 -18.99
CA TYR A 942 -25.65 14.29 -20.25
C TYR A 942 -26.69 13.36 -20.87
N LEU A 943 -27.32 12.46 -20.10
CA LEU A 943 -28.36 11.57 -20.62
C LEU A 943 -29.57 12.34 -21.18
N LYS A 944 -30.04 13.38 -20.48
CA LYS A 944 -31.18 14.21 -20.89
C LYS A 944 -30.89 15.15 -22.06
N ASP A 945 -29.63 15.38 -22.41
CA ASP A 945 -29.27 16.26 -23.52
C ASP A 945 -29.63 15.66 -24.88
N ALA A 946 -30.57 16.31 -25.59
CA ALA A 946 -30.95 15.97 -26.96
C ALA A 946 -30.14 16.74 -28.02
N THR A 947 -29.32 17.73 -27.62
CA THR A 947 -28.58 18.61 -28.53
C THR A 947 -27.21 18.05 -28.94
N GLY A 948 -26.68 17.09 -28.17
CA GLY A 948 -25.37 16.47 -28.40
C GLY A 948 -24.19 17.42 -28.11
N GLN A 949 -24.44 18.53 -27.42
CA GLN A 949 -23.42 19.54 -27.07
C GLN A 949 -22.76 19.23 -25.71
N VAL A 950 -23.44 18.46 -24.85
CA VAL A 950 -22.88 18.03 -23.58
C VAL A 950 -22.03 16.78 -23.81
N ASN A 951 -20.73 16.87 -23.53
CA ASN A 951 -19.82 15.72 -23.59
C ASN A 951 -20.06 14.79 -22.39
N MET A 952 -19.81 13.49 -22.59
CA MET A 952 -19.85 12.49 -21.53
C MET A 952 -18.89 12.91 -20.40
N PRO A 953 -19.37 13.05 -19.15
CA PRO A 953 -18.51 13.42 -18.05
C PRO A 953 -17.55 12.28 -17.71
N VAL A 954 -16.31 12.65 -17.36
CA VAL A 954 -15.28 11.71 -16.92
C VAL A 954 -15.51 11.41 -15.45
N ALA A 955 -15.33 10.15 -15.05
CA ALA A 955 -15.38 9.74 -13.64
C ALA A 955 -14.25 10.40 -12.85
N ASP A 956 -14.42 10.53 -11.54
CA ASP A 956 -13.41 11.15 -10.67
C ASP A 956 -12.09 10.35 -10.71
N THR A 957 -10.98 11.04 -10.47
CA THR A 957 -9.66 10.38 -10.39
C THR A 957 -9.42 9.84 -8.98
N VAL A 958 -8.58 8.82 -8.85
CA VAL A 958 -8.17 8.29 -7.52
C VAL A 958 -7.54 9.39 -6.66
N THR A 959 -6.77 10.30 -7.27
CA THR A 959 -6.15 11.42 -6.56
C THR A 959 -7.19 12.43 -6.06
N SER A 960 -8.17 12.79 -6.89
CA SER A 960 -9.25 13.70 -6.45
C SER A 960 -10.10 13.09 -5.36
N LEU A 961 -10.33 11.78 -5.38
CA LEU A 961 -11.02 11.07 -4.29
C LEU A 961 -10.18 11.02 -3.02
N ARG A 962 -8.88 10.73 -3.12
CA ARG A 962 -7.97 10.78 -1.96
C ARG A 962 -7.97 12.16 -1.30
N SER A 963 -7.86 13.23 -2.08
CA SER A 963 -7.95 14.60 -1.55
C SER A 963 -9.31 14.91 -0.91
N ALA A 964 -10.40 14.30 -1.40
CA ALA A 964 -11.73 14.46 -0.80
C ALA A 964 -11.86 13.74 0.56
N PHE A 965 -11.08 12.67 0.79
CA PHE A 965 -11.10 11.87 2.03
C PHE A 965 -9.83 12.02 2.89
N ASP A 966 -8.96 13.00 2.61
CA ASP A 966 -7.63 13.11 3.23
C ASP A 966 -7.74 13.27 4.76
N ASP A 967 -8.71 14.06 5.23
CA ASP A 967 -9.06 14.27 6.65
C ASP A 967 -9.39 12.95 7.40
N GLN A 968 -9.76 11.90 6.68
CA GLN A 968 -10.17 10.63 7.26
C GLN A 968 -9.02 9.63 7.38
N THR A 969 -7.96 9.78 6.57
CA THR A 969 -6.84 8.82 6.53
C THR A 969 -5.91 8.91 7.73
N GLU A 970 -5.89 10.05 8.43
CA GLU A 970 -5.05 10.27 9.62
C GLU A 970 -5.64 9.68 10.92
N ARG A 971 -6.82 9.07 10.87
CA ARG A 971 -7.46 8.52 12.07
C ARG A 971 -6.77 7.23 12.50
N LYS A 972 -6.18 7.24 13.71
CA LYS A 972 -5.61 6.05 14.39
C LYS A 972 -6.55 4.84 14.50
N ALA A 973 -7.86 5.04 14.29
CA ALA A 973 -8.87 3.98 14.28
C ALA A 973 -8.86 3.12 13.00
N MET A 974 -8.11 3.53 11.97
CA MET A 974 -7.85 2.75 10.76
C MET A 974 -6.53 1.99 10.91
N SER A 975 -6.59 0.67 11.08
CA SER A 975 -5.40 -0.20 10.98
C SER A 975 -5.07 -0.57 9.53
N ASP A 976 -6.05 -0.43 8.63
CA ASP A 976 -6.05 -1.05 7.31
C ASP A 976 -5.82 0.01 6.22
N SER A 977 -5.21 -0.41 5.11
CA SER A 977 -4.94 0.48 3.97
C SER A 977 -6.18 0.62 3.10
N ILE A 978 -6.68 1.85 2.89
CA ILE A 978 -7.80 2.12 1.98
C ILE A 978 -7.31 2.41 0.55
N VAL A 979 -7.98 1.81 -0.43
CA VAL A 979 -7.85 2.16 -1.84
C VAL A 979 -9.19 2.68 -2.36
N TYR A 980 -9.25 3.97 -2.67
CA TYR A 980 -10.42 4.59 -3.30
C TYR A 980 -10.49 4.24 -4.79
N ARG A 981 -11.66 3.78 -5.24
CA ARG A 981 -11.96 3.46 -6.63
C ARG A 981 -13.13 4.30 -7.12
N PRO A 982 -12.97 5.10 -8.19
CA PRO A 982 -14.09 5.83 -8.75
C PRO A 982 -15.08 4.86 -9.37
N ALA A 983 -16.36 5.05 -9.06
CA ALA A 983 -17.45 4.33 -9.72
C ALA A 983 -17.87 5.04 -11.01
N ASN A 984 -18.37 4.27 -11.97
CA ASN A 984 -18.88 4.76 -13.25
C ASN A 984 -20.25 4.15 -13.58
N TYR A 985 -20.92 4.69 -14.59
CA TYR A 985 -22.23 4.23 -15.03
C TYR A 985 -22.15 3.33 -16.25
N LYS A 986 -22.95 2.25 -16.24
CA LYS A 986 -23.26 1.44 -17.42
C LYS A 986 -24.64 1.82 -17.94
N VAL A 987 -24.67 2.47 -19.11
CA VAL A 987 -25.90 2.97 -19.75
C VAL A 987 -26.64 1.83 -20.44
N ILE A 988 -27.94 1.69 -20.20
CA ILE A 988 -28.79 0.64 -20.77
C ILE A 988 -30.03 1.20 -21.47
N PHE A 989 -30.58 0.43 -22.42
CA PHE A 989 -31.81 0.63 -23.21
C PHE A 989 -31.77 1.68 -24.32
N GLY A 990 -31.30 2.90 -24.05
CA GLY A 990 -31.45 4.02 -24.98
C GLY A 990 -30.40 4.14 -26.09
N PRO A 991 -30.51 5.18 -26.94
CA PRO A 991 -29.58 5.43 -28.03
C PRO A 991 -28.13 5.69 -27.57
N LYS A 992 -27.92 6.19 -26.34
CA LYS A 992 -26.58 6.42 -25.78
C LYS A 992 -25.95 5.15 -25.17
N SER A 993 -26.70 4.06 -25.11
CA SER A 993 -26.20 2.74 -24.71
C SER A 993 -25.40 2.05 -25.84
N ASP A 994 -24.51 1.13 -25.47
CA ASP A 994 -23.81 0.25 -26.41
C ASP A 994 -24.84 -0.56 -27.22
N THR A 995 -24.52 -0.90 -28.47
CA THR A 995 -25.47 -1.53 -29.39
C THR A 995 -26.11 -2.82 -28.89
N GLU A 996 -25.43 -3.53 -28.00
CA GLU A 996 -25.87 -4.80 -27.39
C GLU A 996 -26.94 -4.62 -26.31
N PHE A 997 -26.97 -3.47 -25.62
CA PHE A 997 -27.90 -3.20 -24.51
C PHE A 997 -29.07 -2.29 -24.90
N ARG A 998 -29.22 -1.97 -26.19
CA ARG A 998 -30.33 -1.15 -26.71
C ARG A 998 -31.62 -1.94 -26.75
N ALA A 999 -32.70 -1.35 -26.24
CA ALA A 999 -34.02 -1.99 -26.16
C ALA A 999 -35.17 -0.99 -26.30
N LYS A 1000 -36.32 -1.50 -26.71
CA LYS A 1000 -37.61 -0.81 -26.59
C LYS A 1000 -38.54 -1.55 -25.63
N PHE A 1001 -39.37 -0.80 -24.94
CA PHE A 1001 -40.41 -1.35 -24.07
C PHE A 1001 -41.75 -1.34 -24.80
N ARG A 1002 -42.43 -2.48 -24.79
CA ARG A 1002 -43.76 -2.62 -25.39
C ARG A 1002 -44.79 -2.88 -24.32
N ILE A 1003 -45.86 -2.09 -24.34
CA ILE A 1003 -46.91 -2.14 -23.31
C ILE A 1003 -48.28 -2.36 -23.91
N ILE A 1004 -49.13 -3.09 -23.19
CA ILE A 1004 -50.55 -3.24 -23.51
C ILE A 1004 -51.33 -2.45 -22.47
N LYS A 1005 -52.13 -1.47 -22.92
CA LYS A 1005 -52.99 -0.68 -22.03
C LYS A 1005 -54.22 -1.47 -21.59
N MET A 1006 -54.66 -1.25 -20.35
CA MET A 1006 -55.88 -1.87 -19.83
C MET A 1006 -57.12 -1.21 -20.44
N ALA A 1007 -58.17 -1.99 -20.70
CA ALA A 1007 -59.42 -1.45 -21.26
C ALA A 1007 -60.14 -0.58 -20.22
N GLY A 1008 -60.47 0.68 -20.58
CA GLY A 1008 -61.23 1.61 -19.73
C GLY A 1008 -60.42 2.69 -19.00
N VAL A 1009 -59.11 2.79 -19.25
CA VAL A 1009 -58.22 3.82 -18.66
C VAL A 1009 -58.50 5.20 -19.27
N LYS A 1010 -58.54 6.26 -18.44
CA LYS A 1010 -58.80 7.65 -18.86
C LYS A 1010 -57.55 8.45 -19.28
N PHE A 1011 -56.35 7.92 -19.04
CA PHE A 1011 -55.10 8.56 -19.42
C PHE A 1011 -54.87 8.52 -20.95
N THR A 1012 -54.26 9.57 -21.48
CA THR A 1012 -53.83 9.63 -22.87
C THR A 1012 -52.60 8.74 -23.10
N ASP A 1013 -52.40 8.30 -24.34
CA ASP A 1013 -51.27 7.42 -24.68
C ASP A 1013 -49.89 8.07 -24.34
N ASN A 1014 -49.76 9.39 -24.43
CA ASN A 1014 -48.53 10.10 -24.02
C ASN A 1014 -48.36 10.18 -22.50
N GLU A 1015 -49.44 10.34 -21.73
CA GLU A 1015 -49.39 10.33 -20.26
C GLU A 1015 -48.97 8.95 -19.74
N ILE A 1016 -49.49 7.87 -20.34
CA ILE A 1016 -49.11 6.50 -19.98
C ILE A 1016 -47.62 6.27 -20.25
N LYS A 1017 -47.11 6.69 -21.42
CA LYS A 1017 -45.68 6.57 -21.74
C LYS A 1017 -44.81 7.36 -20.75
N ASN A 1018 -45.19 8.59 -20.42
CA ASN A 1018 -44.47 9.40 -19.43
C ASN A 1018 -44.45 8.77 -18.04
N GLN A 1019 -45.57 8.21 -17.58
CA GLN A 1019 -45.62 7.51 -16.30
C GLN A 1019 -44.70 6.29 -16.28
N VAL A 1020 -44.67 5.50 -17.35
CA VAL A 1020 -43.76 4.35 -17.45
C VAL A 1020 -42.29 4.79 -17.45
N VAL A 1021 -41.93 5.86 -18.15
CA VAL A 1021 -40.56 6.43 -18.10
C VAL A 1021 -40.18 6.78 -16.66
N ASN A 1022 -41.04 7.51 -15.94
CA ASN A 1022 -40.74 7.94 -14.57
C ASN A 1022 -40.57 6.77 -13.61
N VAL A 1023 -41.42 5.74 -13.71
CA VAL A 1023 -41.33 4.53 -12.87
C VAL A 1023 -40.04 3.75 -13.16
N ILE A 1024 -39.62 3.68 -14.43
CA ILE A 1024 -38.33 3.06 -14.79
C ILE A 1024 -37.17 3.90 -14.23
N GLU A 1025 -37.19 5.23 -14.37
CA GLU A 1025 -36.15 6.11 -13.80
C GLU A 1025 -36.05 5.98 -12.28
N GLU A 1026 -37.18 5.84 -11.58
CA GLU A 1026 -37.24 5.66 -10.13
C GLU A 1026 -36.72 4.28 -9.69
N TYR A 1027 -37.01 3.23 -10.44
CA TYR A 1027 -36.48 1.90 -10.18
C TYR A 1027 -34.94 1.87 -10.23
N PHE A 1028 -34.33 2.61 -11.15
CA PHE A 1028 -32.87 2.76 -11.29
C PHE A 1028 -32.28 3.93 -10.47
N ASN A 1029 -32.94 4.33 -9.38
CA ASN A 1029 -32.33 5.24 -8.41
C ASN A 1029 -31.09 4.57 -7.77
N PRO A 1030 -29.92 5.22 -7.72
CA PRO A 1030 -28.71 4.66 -7.10
C PRO A 1030 -28.87 4.21 -5.66
N ALA A 1031 -29.85 4.76 -4.93
CA ALA A 1031 -30.19 4.30 -3.59
C ALA A 1031 -30.67 2.83 -3.55
N ASN A 1032 -31.34 2.36 -4.62
CA ASN A 1032 -31.95 1.04 -4.71
C ASN A 1032 -31.01 -0.04 -5.27
N TRP A 1033 -29.88 0.34 -5.89
CA TRP A 1033 -28.98 -0.56 -6.63
C TRP A 1033 -27.59 -0.62 -6.03
N GLU A 1034 -27.03 -1.81 -5.85
CA GLU A 1034 -25.65 -2.01 -5.42
C GLU A 1034 -24.66 -2.03 -6.59
N PHE A 1035 -23.41 -1.60 -6.35
CA PHE A 1035 -22.38 -1.71 -7.38
C PHE A 1035 -22.10 -3.18 -7.74
N GLY A 1036 -22.06 -3.46 -9.04
CA GLY A 1036 -21.90 -4.82 -9.58
C GLY A 1036 -23.15 -5.70 -9.49
N GLU A 1037 -24.30 -5.17 -9.07
CA GLU A 1037 -25.55 -5.94 -8.96
C GLU A 1037 -26.11 -6.29 -10.34
N SER A 1038 -26.56 -7.55 -10.49
CA SER A 1038 -27.15 -8.02 -11.74
C SER A 1038 -28.60 -7.59 -11.86
N PHE A 1039 -28.94 -6.93 -12.96
CA PHE A 1039 -30.31 -6.57 -13.27
C PHE A 1039 -31.09 -7.76 -13.82
N TYR A 1040 -32.30 -7.97 -13.31
CA TYR A 1040 -33.26 -8.93 -13.83
C TYR A 1040 -34.53 -8.23 -14.33
N PHE A 1041 -34.89 -8.44 -15.60
CA PHE A 1041 -36.08 -7.82 -16.18
C PHE A 1041 -37.39 -8.20 -15.47
N THR A 1042 -37.47 -9.40 -14.90
CA THR A 1042 -38.67 -9.85 -14.17
C THR A 1042 -38.98 -8.99 -12.94
N GLU A 1043 -37.96 -8.45 -12.28
CA GLU A 1043 -38.11 -7.56 -11.13
C GLU A 1043 -38.61 -6.18 -11.57
N LEU A 1044 -38.03 -5.62 -12.64
CA LEU A 1044 -38.52 -4.38 -13.25
C LEU A 1044 -39.98 -4.53 -13.70
N ALA A 1045 -40.34 -5.62 -14.36
CA ALA A 1045 -41.71 -5.87 -14.80
C ALA A 1045 -42.68 -5.94 -13.61
N ALA A 1046 -42.30 -6.62 -12.53
CA ALA A 1046 -43.11 -6.70 -11.31
C ALA A 1046 -43.27 -5.32 -10.65
N TYR A 1047 -42.19 -4.53 -10.57
CA TYR A 1047 -42.19 -3.17 -10.03
C TYR A 1047 -43.13 -2.25 -10.83
N VAL A 1048 -42.99 -2.24 -12.16
CA VAL A 1048 -43.84 -1.44 -13.05
C VAL A 1048 -45.32 -1.86 -12.95
N HIS A 1049 -45.62 -3.16 -12.83
CA HIS A 1049 -46.99 -3.63 -12.64
C HIS A 1049 -47.59 -3.23 -11.28
N LYS A 1050 -46.78 -3.18 -10.22
CA LYS A 1050 -47.20 -2.73 -8.89
C LYS A 1050 -47.54 -1.23 -8.90
N GLU A 1051 -46.65 -0.39 -9.41
CA GLU A 1051 -46.82 1.06 -9.43
C GLU A 1051 -47.92 1.52 -10.42
N LEU A 1052 -48.08 0.82 -11.55
CA LEU A 1052 -49.09 1.13 -12.58
C LEU A 1052 -50.30 0.19 -12.53
N THR A 1053 -50.71 -0.20 -11.31
CA THR A 1053 -51.87 -1.06 -11.10
C THR A 1053 -53.13 -0.43 -11.72
N GLY A 1054 -53.80 -1.17 -12.61
CA GLY A 1054 -55.01 -0.70 -13.27
C GLY A 1054 -54.79 0.24 -14.47
N VAL A 1055 -53.54 0.46 -14.90
CA VAL A 1055 -53.21 1.26 -16.10
C VAL A 1055 -52.70 0.38 -17.23
N ILE A 1056 -51.79 -0.56 -16.93
CA ILE A 1056 -51.18 -1.47 -17.91
C ILE A 1056 -51.59 -2.94 -17.65
N SER A 1057 -51.73 -3.71 -18.73
CA SER A 1057 -52.03 -5.15 -18.68
C SER A 1057 -50.80 -6.02 -18.92
N SER A 1058 -49.80 -5.54 -19.68
CA SER A 1058 -48.58 -6.30 -20.00
C SER A 1058 -47.41 -5.34 -20.23
N PHE A 1059 -46.22 -5.75 -19.80
CA PHE A 1059 -44.96 -5.01 -19.97
C PHE A 1059 -43.85 -5.96 -20.46
N VAL A 1060 -43.23 -5.65 -21.59
CA VAL A 1060 -42.22 -6.52 -22.24
C VAL A 1060 -41.05 -5.68 -22.77
N ILE A 1061 -39.82 -6.18 -22.60
CA ILE A 1061 -38.59 -5.63 -23.19
C ILE A 1061 -38.27 -6.31 -24.53
N VAL A 1062 -37.91 -5.52 -25.55
CA VAL A 1062 -37.53 -6.03 -26.88
C VAL A 1062 -36.16 -5.46 -27.27
N PRO A 1063 -35.14 -6.30 -27.51
CA PRO A 1063 -33.81 -5.82 -27.90
C PRO A 1063 -33.78 -5.31 -29.34
N LEU A 1064 -32.89 -4.34 -29.60
CA LEU A 1064 -32.71 -3.70 -30.91
C LEU A 1064 -31.43 -4.13 -31.66
N GLY A 1065 -30.58 -4.95 -31.05
CA GLY A 1065 -29.34 -5.43 -31.68
C GLY A 1065 -29.62 -6.30 -32.91
N THR A 1066 -28.77 -6.20 -33.95
CA THR A 1066 -28.96 -6.88 -35.24
C THR A 1066 -29.08 -8.41 -35.14
N ASN A 1067 -28.50 -9.01 -34.08
CA ASN A 1067 -28.54 -10.45 -33.80
C ASN A 1067 -29.27 -10.79 -32.48
N ALA A 1068 -29.89 -9.79 -31.83
CA ALA A 1068 -30.46 -9.99 -30.50
C ALA A 1068 -31.86 -10.60 -30.59
N VAL A 1069 -32.11 -11.64 -29.80
CA VAL A 1069 -33.37 -12.39 -29.73
C VAL A 1069 -34.10 -12.04 -28.45
N PHE A 1070 -35.43 -12.17 -28.46
CA PHE A 1070 -36.24 -12.11 -27.25
C PHE A 1070 -35.68 -13.02 -26.14
N GLY A 1071 -35.24 -12.42 -25.03
CA GLY A 1071 -34.65 -13.12 -23.89
C GLY A 1071 -33.22 -12.66 -23.54
N ASP A 1072 -32.48 -12.11 -24.49
CA ASP A 1072 -31.05 -11.76 -24.28
C ASP A 1072 -30.83 -10.64 -23.24
N LEU A 1073 -31.81 -9.77 -23.03
CA LEU A 1073 -31.76 -8.65 -22.06
C LEU A 1073 -32.53 -8.93 -20.75
N PHE A 1074 -32.83 -10.19 -20.46
CA PHE A 1074 -33.50 -10.55 -19.20
C PHE A 1074 -32.57 -10.48 -18.00
N GLN A 1075 -31.26 -10.59 -18.23
CA GLN A 1075 -30.22 -10.42 -17.23
C GLN A 1075 -29.12 -9.52 -17.77
N ILE A 1076 -28.72 -8.48 -17.02
CA ILE A 1076 -27.58 -7.63 -17.34
C ILE A 1076 -26.66 -7.56 -16.13
N THR A 1077 -25.41 -7.98 -16.27
CA THR A 1077 -24.42 -7.95 -15.20
C THR A 1077 -23.39 -6.85 -15.47
N PRO A 1078 -23.36 -5.76 -14.69
CA PRO A 1078 -22.32 -4.73 -14.77
C PRO A 1078 -21.02 -5.19 -14.10
N PHE A 1079 -19.92 -4.47 -14.35
CA PHE A 1079 -18.68 -4.67 -13.58
C PHE A 1079 -18.82 -4.23 -12.12
N LYS A 1080 -17.87 -4.64 -11.26
CA LYS A 1080 -17.91 -4.38 -9.80
C LYS A 1080 -17.86 -2.89 -9.43
N ASP A 1081 -17.30 -2.05 -10.30
CA ASP A 1081 -17.19 -0.59 -10.18
C ASP A 1081 -18.36 0.16 -10.87
N GLN A 1082 -19.28 -0.57 -11.50
CA GLN A 1082 -20.35 -0.02 -12.31
C GLN A 1082 -21.71 -0.04 -11.62
N LEU A 1083 -22.48 1.03 -11.84
CA LEU A 1083 -23.91 1.08 -11.56
C LEU A 1083 -24.71 1.16 -12.87
N LEU A 1084 -25.88 0.53 -12.91
CA LEU A 1084 -26.78 0.59 -14.07
C LEU A 1084 -27.56 1.91 -14.08
N ILE A 1085 -27.68 2.53 -15.26
CA ILE A 1085 -28.52 3.71 -15.46
C ILE A 1085 -29.28 3.62 -16.79
N PRO A 1086 -30.61 3.84 -16.80
CA PRO A 1086 -31.40 3.77 -18.02
C PRO A 1086 -31.26 5.09 -18.80
N ASP A 1087 -31.03 4.97 -20.10
CA ASP A 1087 -31.29 6.03 -21.07
C ASP A 1087 -32.65 5.72 -21.69
N ILE A 1088 -33.75 6.32 -21.20
CA ILE A 1088 -35.08 6.01 -21.72
C ILE A 1088 -35.86 7.30 -21.97
N SER A 1089 -36.52 7.34 -23.11
CA SER A 1089 -37.40 8.44 -23.50
C SER A 1089 -38.77 7.93 -23.94
N ILE A 1090 -39.70 8.85 -24.18
CA ILE A 1090 -41.06 8.54 -24.66
C ILE A 1090 -41.02 7.77 -26.01
N THR A 1091 -39.98 7.97 -26.82
CA THR A 1091 -39.83 7.29 -28.13
C THR A 1091 -39.40 5.83 -28.03
N ASP A 1092 -38.93 5.41 -26.85
CA ASP A 1092 -38.49 4.04 -26.58
C ASP A 1092 -39.60 3.15 -26.01
N ILE A 1093 -40.79 3.74 -25.78
CA ILE A 1093 -41.99 3.05 -25.29
C ILE A 1093 -43.06 3.00 -26.38
N ASP A 1094 -43.48 1.81 -26.77
CA ASP A 1094 -44.50 1.56 -27.77
C ASP A 1094 -45.75 0.91 -27.16
N ILE A 1095 -46.93 1.46 -27.45
CA ILE A 1095 -48.22 0.87 -27.04
C ILE A 1095 -48.69 -0.06 -28.17
N ILE A 1096 -48.91 -1.33 -27.84
CA ILE A 1096 -49.36 -2.37 -28.77
C ILE A 1096 -50.71 -2.95 -28.35
N SER A 1097 -51.48 -3.46 -29.32
CA SER A 1097 -52.77 -4.11 -29.07
C SER A 1097 -52.65 -5.58 -28.63
N GLY A 1098 -51.49 -6.20 -28.81
CA GLY A 1098 -51.20 -7.59 -28.43
C GLY A 1098 -49.79 -8.04 -28.77
N LEU A 1099 -49.30 -9.09 -28.09
CA LEU A 1099 -47.99 -9.70 -28.31
C LEU A 1099 -48.03 -10.60 -29.55
N THR A 1100 -47.27 -10.27 -30.59
CA THR A 1100 -47.13 -11.08 -31.82
C THR A 1100 -45.66 -11.36 -32.10
N GLN A 1101 -45.34 -12.41 -32.88
CA GLN A 1101 -43.95 -12.80 -33.19
C GLN A 1101 -43.13 -11.65 -33.82
N ALA A 1102 -43.75 -10.87 -34.72
CA ALA A 1102 -43.17 -9.67 -35.32
C ALA A 1102 -42.98 -8.52 -34.31
N ASN A 1103 -43.77 -8.52 -33.24
CA ASN A 1103 -43.71 -7.50 -32.20
C ASN A 1103 -42.70 -7.80 -31.09
N ILE A 1104 -42.04 -8.96 -31.05
CA ILE A 1104 -41.10 -9.27 -29.96
C ILE A 1104 -39.74 -9.79 -30.42
N ASN A 1105 -39.46 -9.85 -31.73
CA ASN A 1105 -38.19 -10.35 -32.28
C ASN A 1105 -37.83 -11.77 -31.77
N LEU A 1106 -38.76 -12.72 -31.92
CA LEU A 1106 -38.49 -14.14 -31.68
C LEU A 1106 -37.72 -14.75 -32.87
N ALA A 1107 -36.69 -15.55 -32.58
CA ALA A 1107 -35.89 -16.24 -33.59
C ALA A 1107 -36.77 -17.12 -34.51
N GLN A 1108 -36.50 -17.09 -35.82
CA GLN A 1108 -37.17 -18.01 -36.75
C GLN A 1108 -36.65 -19.44 -36.54
N GLY A 1109 -37.47 -20.26 -35.88
CA GLY A 1109 -37.25 -21.69 -35.76
C GLY A 1109 -36.77 -22.12 -34.37
N SER A 1110 -37.69 -22.21 -33.42
CA SER A 1110 -37.65 -23.19 -32.34
C SER A 1110 -39.07 -23.33 -31.80
N TYR A 1111 -39.71 -24.43 -32.19
CA TYR A 1111 -40.88 -24.99 -31.52
C TYR A 1111 -40.39 -25.92 -30.41
#